data_AF-A0A084U4D9-F1
#
_entry.id   AF-A0A084U4D9-F1
#
_cell.length_a   1.000
_cell.length_b   1.000
_cell.length_c   1.000
_cell.angle_alpha   90.00
_cell.angle_beta   90.00
_cell.angle_gamma   90.00
#
_symmetry.space_group_name_H-M   'P 1'
#
loop_
_entity.id
_entity.type
_entity.pdbx_description
1 polymer ?
#
loop_
_entity_poly.entity_id
_entity_poly.type
_entity_poly.pdbx_seq_one_letter_code
_entity_poly.pdbx_strand_id
1 'polypeptide(L)'
;MKINTQENLKPKKNNIASVFGNLNKKRKENKGKVKDFFSQLSRGLMLPIAILPIAGLLLGISGAIGANLKNEGGMIAANILSAMSSVVFNILPLLFSVALTITFSKDRGASGFCSVLAYLVFCSFQLPFFQFDKTNTITSILWFHKDPEVIKSITTTTLGFTTLQTSIFGGIVVGLITSVIYNKVSKIKLPTALDFFSGIRLVPIVLIPLISLVALVFLIFWPWIGQLINIIGSGIQKAPYGTGGLLYGILGRSLQPFGLHHIPIILAFQTPFGGEISWNALNSALSANDIDMEKINVIHNSFGLNNQSISGDQNIWNFINGLPFNTLPIKLSDGSLQETPIFDWFTKTLNVYPGRYTQDYPTYIGVCMGIGAAIIFTSEKQNRKQVASIIGSSMVVSFLTGITEPLEYTFLFCAPLLYYIIYVPMSGFSYMFMELVGAHVGVGFARGFIDLVIYGAIPVLKGTKFYFAFVLAIAEGAITFLLFWLLIKKMNIQTPGRGSNNFKLIDKKTYQEMKDKNNKNKNEVDTKTIQIINALGSLENIENVTACATRLRVSLKSSNSLDVNKVKQLGSMGEVINNKSVQLIFGGEAAILSEKINDVIDSKIDISNINFENNNELIKNENVKSSEKKNNFIVYSPVDCQVITLDNVCDDAFKNKLLGDGVAIIPKSNEFYSIIEKGVLENCFDTKHCYIFKTDEGQNVMMHIGIDSVELNGIPFDVKIKEKEKVFLNKKITNVDLEKLSKSKSIQTPIVVCDMTKEMKIELLVKNNQNVKKGTPIYKVIYS
;
A
#
# COMPACT_ATOMS: atom_id res chain seq x y z
N MET A 1 65.53 -23.15 -43.67
CA MET A 1 64.28 -23.43 -44.41
C MET A 1 63.41 -24.32 -43.53
N LYS A 2 62.10 -24.05 -43.45
CA LYS A 2 61.04 -24.68 -42.63
C LYS A 2 60.87 -24.15 -41.20
N ILE A 3 60.00 -23.14 -41.11
CA ILE A 3 59.20 -22.79 -39.94
C ILE A 3 58.23 -23.95 -39.69
N ASN A 4 58.22 -24.49 -38.47
CA ASN A 4 57.31 -25.54 -38.05
C ASN A 4 56.18 -24.91 -37.25
N THR A 5 55.04 -24.68 -37.90
CA THR A 5 53.78 -24.25 -37.27
C THR A 5 53.09 -25.45 -36.63
N GLN A 6 52.88 -25.42 -35.32
CA GLN A 6 51.70 -26.02 -34.66
C GLN A 6 51.66 -25.57 -33.19
N GLU A 7 50.94 -24.46 -32.95
CA GLU A 7 50.49 -24.07 -31.61
C GLU A 7 48.96 -24.21 -31.55
N ASN A 8 48.50 -24.78 -30.45
CA ASN A 8 47.13 -25.22 -30.18
C ASN A 8 46.12 -24.06 -30.15
N LEU A 9 45.08 -24.13 -30.98
CA LEU A 9 43.81 -23.42 -30.75
C LEU A 9 42.62 -24.36 -31.00
N LYS A 10 42.14 -25.01 -29.93
CA LYS A 10 40.76 -25.54 -29.89
C LYS A 10 39.84 -24.45 -29.31
N PRO A 11 38.74 -24.07 -29.99
CA PRO A 11 37.79 -23.11 -29.44
C PRO A 11 36.98 -23.77 -28.31
N LYS A 12 36.92 -23.13 -27.13
CA LYS A 12 35.96 -23.48 -26.07
C LYS A 12 34.54 -23.30 -26.64
N LYS A 13 33.82 -24.41 -26.84
CA LYS A 13 32.37 -24.40 -27.09
C LYS A 13 31.66 -23.74 -25.91
N ASN A 14 31.31 -22.46 -26.05
CA ASN A 14 30.30 -21.83 -25.19
C ASN A 14 28.96 -22.50 -25.51
N ASN A 15 28.51 -23.35 -24.58
CA ASN A 15 27.29 -24.11 -24.72
C ASN A 15 26.09 -23.15 -24.69
N ILE A 16 25.52 -22.87 -25.86
CA ILE A 16 24.35 -21.99 -26.05
C ILE A 16 23.19 -22.37 -25.11
N ALA A 17 23.07 -23.66 -24.76
CA ALA A 17 22.10 -24.18 -23.80
C ALA A 17 22.25 -23.64 -22.36
N SER A 18 23.46 -23.30 -21.89
CA SER A 18 23.66 -22.76 -20.53
C SER A 18 23.28 -21.27 -20.43
N VAL A 19 23.45 -20.53 -21.53
CA VAL A 19 23.01 -19.12 -21.64
C VAL A 19 21.49 -19.05 -21.68
N PHE A 20 20.82 -19.91 -22.46
CA PHE A 20 19.36 -20.00 -22.47
C PHE A 20 18.77 -20.53 -21.15
N GLY A 21 19.46 -21.47 -20.49
CA GLY A 21 19.09 -21.95 -19.15
C GLY A 21 19.14 -20.85 -18.09
N ASN A 22 20.21 -20.04 -18.09
CA ASN A 22 20.35 -18.91 -17.17
C ASN A 22 19.37 -17.77 -17.47
N LEU A 23 19.08 -17.49 -18.75
CA LEU A 23 18.04 -16.53 -19.14
C LEU A 23 16.65 -17.00 -18.69
N ASN A 24 16.32 -18.28 -18.84
CA ASN A 24 15.05 -18.84 -18.39
C ASN A 24 14.92 -18.87 -16.86
N LYS A 25 16.02 -19.13 -16.12
CA LYS A 25 16.03 -19.09 -14.66
C LYS A 25 15.87 -17.66 -14.13
N LYS A 26 16.60 -16.69 -14.70
CA LYS A 26 16.49 -15.26 -14.38
C LYS A 26 15.11 -14.69 -14.75
N ARG A 27 14.51 -15.17 -15.85
CA ARG A 27 13.14 -14.83 -16.28
C ARG A 27 12.08 -15.44 -15.36
N LYS A 28 12.30 -16.65 -14.80
CA LYS A 28 11.41 -17.25 -13.79
C LYS A 28 11.51 -16.55 -12.43
N GLU A 29 12.71 -16.19 -11.97
CA GLU A 29 12.92 -15.42 -10.73
C GLU A 29 12.32 -14.01 -10.82
N ASN A 30 12.52 -13.30 -11.94
CA ASN A 30 11.91 -11.99 -12.15
C ASN A 30 10.38 -12.06 -12.25
N LYS A 31 9.81 -13.14 -12.82
CA LYS A 31 8.35 -13.35 -12.81
C LYS A 31 7.80 -13.49 -11.38
N GLY A 32 8.54 -14.14 -10.47
CA GLY A 32 8.17 -14.24 -9.06
C GLY A 32 8.13 -12.87 -8.37
N LYS A 33 9.23 -12.10 -8.47
CA LYS A 33 9.33 -10.76 -7.87
C LYS A 33 8.28 -9.78 -8.40
N VAL A 34 7.99 -9.83 -9.70
CA VAL A 34 6.93 -9.00 -10.31
C VAL A 34 5.56 -9.39 -9.78
N LYS A 35 5.25 -10.69 -9.71
CA LYS A 35 3.98 -11.18 -9.15
C LYS A 35 3.81 -10.75 -7.68
N ASP A 36 4.86 -10.84 -6.88
CA ASP A 36 4.83 -10.46 -5.47
C ASP A 36 4.65 -8.94 -5.30
N PHE A 37 5.32 -8.14 -6.12
CA PHE A 37 5.12 -6.69 -6.16
C PHE A 37 3.67 -6.32 -6.48
N PHE A 38 3.08 -6.88 -7.55
CA PHE A 38 1.68 -6.58 -7.91
C PHE A 38 0.68 -7.10 -6.87
N SER A 39 0.96 -8.23 -6.23
CA SER A 39 0.14 -8.74 -5.12
C SER A 39 0.22 -7.80 -3.89
N GLN A 40 1.42 -7.32 -3.55
CA GLN A 40 1.61 -6.35 -2.45
C GLN A 40 1.00 -4.99 -2.77
N LEU A 41 1.14 -4.51 -4.01
CA LEU A 41 0.52 -3.31 -4.53
C LEU A 41 -1.00 -3.38 -4.37
N SER A 42 -1.62 -4.46 -4.85
CA SER A 42 -3.07 -4.69 -4.73
C SER A 42 -3.55 -4.66 -3.27
N ARG A 43 -2.79 -5.26 -2.34
CA ARG A 43 -3.12 -5.21 -0.90
C ARG A 43 -2.97 -3.80 -0.32
N GLY A 44 -1.93 -3.08 -0.71
CA GLY A 44 -1.66 -1.73 -0.18
C GLY A 44 -2.70 -0.70 -0.60
N LEU A 45 -3.20 -0.82 -1.82
CA LEU A 45 -4.24 0.06 -2.33
C LEU A 45 -5.59 -0.15 -1.64
N MET A 46 -5.81 -1.30 -0.97
CA MET A 46 -7.10 -1.64 -0.35
C MET A 46 -7.54 -0.64 0.73
N LEU A 47 -6.60 0.03 1.42
CA LEU A 47 -6.92 0.91 2.54
C LEU A 47 -7.73 2.16 2.09
N PRO A 48 -7.27 2.96 1.11
CA PRO A 48 -8.09 4.03 0.53
C PRO A 48 -9.41 3.52 -0.06
N ILE A 49 -9.36 2.35 -0.71
CA ILE A 49 -10.50 1.76 -1.41
C ILE A 49 -11.64 1.41 -0.46
N ALA A 50 -11.32 0.95 0.74
CA ALA A 50 -12.33 0.56 1.73
C ALA A 50 -13.25 1.71 2.18
N ILE A 51 -12.81 2.97 2.04
CA ILE A 51 -13.57 4.16 2.44
C ILE A 51 -14.49 4.66 1.31
N LEU A 52 -14.14 4.36 0.06
CA LEU A 52 -14.87 4.82 -1.13
C LEU A 52 -16.36 4.39 -1.17
N PRO A 53 -16.76 3.18 -0.74
CA PRO A 53 -18.16 2.78 -0.60
C PRO A 53 -19.05 3.79 0.12
N ILE A 54 -18.61 4.25 1.29
CA ILE A 54 -19.40 5.13 2.15
C ILE A 54 -19.42 6.54 1.55
N ALA A 55 -18.25 7.03 1.10
CA ALA A 55 -18.14 8.33 0.45
C ALA A 55 -19.05 8.40 -0.79
N GLY A 56 -19.05 7.35 -1.60
CA GLY A 56 -19.87 7.27 -2.80
C GLY A 56 -21.37 7.25 -2.53
N LEU A 57 -21.79 6.48 -1.52
CA LEU A 57 -23.19 6.44 -1.10
C LEU A 57 -23.69 7.79 -0.62
N LEU A 58 -22.92 8.47 0.23
CA LEU A 58 -23.26 9.80 0.74
C LEU A 58 -23.38 10.83 -0.39
N LEU A 59 -22.48 10.78 -1.38
CA LEU A 59 -22.52 11.69 -2.53
C LEU A 59 -23.70 11.41 -3.47
N GLY A 60 -24.02 10.13 -3.70
CA GLY A 60 -25.20 9.74 -4.48
C GLY A 60 -26.52 10.20 -3.83
N ILE A 61 -26.65 10.07 -2.50
CA ILE A 61 -27.82 10.56 -1.76
C ILE A 61 -27.89 12.10 -1.81
N SER A 62 -26.75 12.78 -1.66
CA SER A 62 -26.65 14.23 -1.80
C SER A 62 -27.19 14.71 -3.16
N GLY A 63 -26.72 14.11 -4.25
CA GLY A 63 -27.18 14.44 -5.60
C GLY A 63 -28.68 14.22 -5.77
N ALA A 64 -29.22 13.14 -5.20
CA ALA A 64 -30.64 12.84 -5.24
C ALA A 64 -31.50 13.90 -4.52
N ILE A 65 -31.07 14.32 -3.33
CA ILE A 65 -31.77 15.38 -2.58
C ILE A 65 -31.67 16.70 -3.33
N GLY A 66 -30.47 17.11 -3.77
CA GLY A 66 -30.25 18.38 -4.46
C GLY A 66 -31.02 18.51 -5.77
N ALA A 67 -31.21 17.41 -6.50
CA ALA A 67 -31.97 17.40 -7.75
C ALA A 67 -33.49 17.57 -7.55
N ASN A 68 -34.05 17.07 -6.44
CA ASN A 68 -35.50 16.97 -6.23
C ASN A 68 -36.05 17.95 -5.18
N LEU A 69 -35.24 18.36 -4.20
CA LEU A 69 -35.63 19.27 -3.12
C LEU A 69 -34.91 20.60 -3.28
N LYS A 70 -35.52 21.50 -4.06
CA LYS A 70 -34.99 22.85 -4.32
C LYS A 70 -35.31 23.87 -3.22
N ASN A 71 -35.92 23.44 -2.11
CA ASN A 71 -36.13 24.32 -0.95
C ASN A 71 -34.84 24.46 -0.15
N GLU A 72 -34.76 25.52 0.66
CA GLU A 72 -33.53 25.86 1.41
C GLU A 72 -33.08 24.71 2.32
N GLY A 73 -34.00 24.08 3.05
CA GLY A 73 -33.69 22.95 3.93
C GLY A 73 -33.17 21.71 3.18
N GLY A 74 -33.74 21.37 2.02
CA GLY A 74 -33.29 20.27 1.18
C GLY A 74 -31.90 20.53 0.60
N MET A 75 -31.64 21.76 0.16
CA MET A 75 -30.32 22.15 -0.35
C MET A 75 -29.26 22.10 0.75
N ILE A 76 -29.58 22.54 1.98
CA ILE A 76 -28.69 22.43 3.13
C ILE A 76 -28.39 20.95 3.43
N ALA A 77 -29.40 20.08 3.45
CA ALA A 77 -29.20 18.64 3.68
C ALA A 77 -28.33 17.99 2.59
N ALA A 78 -28.57 18.32 1.32
CA ALA A 78 -27.74 17.87 0.21
C ALA A 78 -26.29 18.33 0.37
N ASN A 79 -26.07 19.60 0.73
CA ASN A 79 -24.73 20.17 0.91
C ASN A 79 -23.98 19.54 2.08
N ILE A 80 -24.65 19.20 3.19
CA ILE A 80 -24.03 18.49 4.32
C ILE A 80 -23.50 17.13 3.87
N LEU A 81 -24.32 16.33 3.17
CA LEU A 81 -23.90 15.01 2.67
C LEU A 81 -22.81 15.11 1.59
N SER A 82 -22.86 16.15 0.76
CA SER A 82 -21.81 16.43 -0.24
C SER A 82 -20.48 16.78 0.44
N ALA A 83 -20.49 17.60 1.49
CA ALA A 83 -19.28 17.98 2.23
C ALA A 83 -18.62 16.76 2.90
N MET A 84 -19.41 15.87 3.49
CA MET A 84 -18.92 14.64 4.13
C MET A 84 -18.27 13.66 3.13
N SER A 85 -18.75 13.64 1.89
CA SER A 85 -18.29 12.70 0.87
C SER A 85 -17.14 13.25 0.02
N SER A 86 -17.27 14.48 -0.46
CA SER A 86 -16.29 15.12 -1.37
C SER A 86 -14.89 15.16 -0.79
N VAL A 87 -14.74 15.30 0.54
CA VAL A 87 -13.42 15.30 1.20
C VAL A 87 -12.62 14.04 0.86
N VAL A 88 -13.25 12.86 0.81
CA VAL A 88 -12.59 11.57 0.54
C VAL A 88 -12.07 11.51 -0.90
N PHE A 89 -12.87 12.00 -1.86
CA PHE A 89 -12.49 12.04 -3.28
C PHE A 89 -11.40 13.08 -3.54
N ASN A 90 -11.50 14.26 -2.92
CA ASN A 90 -10.55 15.35 -3.08
C ASN A 90 -9.14 15.00 -2.56
N ILE A 91 -9.05 14.14 -1.55
CA ILE A 91 -7.76 13.68 -1.00
C ILE A 91 -7.33 12.31 -1.52
N LEU A 92 -8.06 11.73 -2.49
CA LEU A 92 -7.82 10.36 -2.94
C LEU A 92 -6.38 10.12 -3.42
N PRO A 93 -5.75 11.00 -4.22
CA PRO A 93 -4.34 10.83 -4.60
C PRO A 93 -3.39 10.81 -3.39
N LEU A 94 -3.65 11.65 -2.38
CA LEU A 94 -2.87 11.69 -1.14
C LEU A 94 -3.04 10.38 -0.34
N LEU A 95 -4.27 9.87 -0.23
CA LEU A 95 -4.53 8.59 0.43
C LEU A 95 -3.79 7.44 -0.26
N PHE A 96 -3.75 7.42 -1.59
CA PHE A 96 -2.98 6.43 -2.35
C PHE A 96 -1.48 6.57 -2.15
N SER A 97 -0.95 7.81 -2.13
CA SER A 97 0.45 8.09 -1.80
C SER A 97 0.83 7.49 -0.44
N VAL A 98 0.07 7.84 0.61
CA VAL A 98 0.30 7.35 1.97
C VAL A 98 0.16 5.82 2.04
N ALA A 99 -0.91 5.26 1.46
CA ALA A 99 -1.18 3.83 1.50
C ALA A 99 -0.07 3.00 0.85
N LEU A 100 0.49 3.47 -0.26
CA LEU A 100 1.63 2.83 -0.90
C LEU A 100 2.90 2.97 -0.08
N THR A 101 3.15 4.16 0.45
CA THR A 101 4.32 4.40 1.29
C THR A 101 4.34 3.46 2.50
N ILE A 102 3.24 3.35 3.24
CA ILE A 102 3.16 2.45 4.42
C ILE A 102 3.19 0.97 4.04
N THR A 103 2.73 0.61 2.84
CA THR A 103 2.72 -0.77 2.36
C THR A 103 4.13 -1.27 2.02
N PHE A 104 4.94 -0.39 1.44
CA PHE A 104 6.30 -0.71 1.01
C PHE A 104 7.37 -0.28 2.03
N SER A 105 7.01 0.42 3.10
CA SER A 105 7.92 0.83 4.18
C SER A 105 7.81 -0.09 5.41
N LYS A 106 8.92 -0.27 6.12
CA LYS A 106 8.94 -1.10 7.35
C LYS A 106 8.28 -0.43 8.56
N ASP A 107 8.34 0.90 8.62
CA ASP A 107 7.72 1.73 9.65
C ASP A 107 6.54 2.47 9.02
N ARG A 108 5.34 2.31 9.58
CA ARG A 108 4.09 2.84 9.01
C ARG A 108 3.80 4.28 9.42
N GLY A 109 4.24 4.72 10.60
CA GLY A 109 3.88 6.03 11.14
C GLY A 109 4.65 7.15 10.47
N ALA A 110 5.96 7.15 10.66
CA ALA A 110 6.82 8.22 10.14
C ALA A 110 6.94 8.20 8.60
N SER A 111 6.84 7.04 7.95
CA SER A 111 6.79 6.96 6.49
C SER A 111 5.49 7.57 5.92
N GLY A 112 4.36 7.34 6.59
CA GLY A 112 3.09 7.97 6.24
C GLY A 112 3.17 9.49 6.29
N PHE A 113 3.74 10.05 7.36
CA PHE A 113 3.99 11.50 7.49
C PHE A 113 4.88 12.04 6.36
N CYS A 114 5.98 11.34 6.05
CA CYS A 114 6.86 11.72 4.94
C CYS A 114 6.12 11.72 3.58
N SER A 115 5.17 10.79 3.40
CA SER A 115 4.34 10.70 2.19
C SER A 115 3.38 11.87 2.04
N VAL A 116 2.79 12.34 3.15
CA VAL A 116 1.94 13.53 3.15
C VAL A 116 2.77 14.74 2.74
N LEU A 117 3.91 14.95 3.40
CA LEU A 117 4.83 16.04 3.06
C LEU A 117 5.25 16.00 1.58
N ALA A 118 5.71 14.82 1.11
CA ALA A 118 6.12 14.63 -0.27
C ALA A 118 5.00 14.99 -1.26
N TYR A 119 3.77 14.55 -1.02
CA TYR A 119 2.66 14.86 -1.91
C TYR A 119 2.28 16.36 -1.91
N LEU A 120 2.34 17.03 -0.75
CA LEU A 120 2.11 18.47 -0.68
C LEU A 120 3.19 19.26 -1.43
N VAL A 121 4.46 18.83 -1.36
CA VAL A 121 5.56 19.40 -2.15
C VAL A 121 5.34 19.17 -3.64
N PHE A 122 4.88 17.98 -4.03
CA PHE A 122 4.57 17.67 -5.42
C PHE A 122 3.51 18.61 -6.00
N CYS A 123 2.47 18.94 -5.24
CA CYS A 123 1.43 19.88 -5.68
C CYS A 123 1.92 21.33 -5.65
N SER A 124 2.53 21.77 -4.54
CA SER A 124 2.88 23.18 -4.34
C SER A 124 3.99 23.67 -5.27
N PHE A 125 4.94 22.79 -5.60
CA PHE A 125 6.06 23.13 -6.48
C PHE A 125 5.62 23.45 -7.92
N GLN A 126 4.42 23.03 -8.33
CA GLN A 126 3.94 23.24 -9.70
C GLN A 126 3.44 24.66 -9.94
N LEU A 127 2.87 25.29 -8.91
CA LEU A 127 2.19 26.59 -9.00
C LEU A 127 3.06 27.72 -9.62
N PRO A 128 4.35 27.88 -9.29
CA PRO A 128 5.18 28.94 -9.88
C PRO A 128 5.35 28.84 -11.40
N PHE A 129 5.03 27.69 -12.00
CA PHE A 129 5.15 27.45 -13.43
C PHE A 129 3.82 27.64 -14.19
N PHE A 130 2.75 28.05 -13.50
CA PHE A 130 1.47 28.40 -14.10
C PHE A 130 1.36 29.92 -14.28
N GLN A 131 0.96 30.35 -15.47
CA GLN A 131 0.68 31.76 -15.76
C GLN A 131 -0.81 32.02 -15.72
N PHE A 132 -1.20 33.12 -15.09
CA PHE A 132 -2.61 33.50 -14.93
C PHE A 132 -2.89 34.78 -15.72
N ASP A 133 -4.09 34.88 -16.30
CA ASP A 133 -4.59 36.14 -16.84
C ASP A 133 -5.20 37.03 -15.73
N LYS A 134 -5.78 38.17 -16.14
CA LYS A 134 -6.48 39.09 -15.23
C LYS A 134 -7.75 38.50 -14.60
N THR A 135 -8.25 37.37 -15.11
CA THR A 135 -9.46 36.69 -14.61
C THR A 135 -9.13 35.47 -13.74
N ASN A 136 -7.86 35.29 -13.36
CA ASN A 136 -7.33 34.12 -12.64
C ASN A 136 -7.49 32.79 -13.39
N THR A 137 -7.59 32.81 -14.71
CA THR A 137 -7.56 31.62 -15.55
C THR A 137 -6.13 31.30 -15.98
N ILE A 138 -5.79 30.01 -16.02
CA ILE A 138 -4.45 29.56 -16.38
C ILE A 138 -4.28 29.70 -17.90
N THR A 139 -3.34 30.53 -18.32
CA THR A 139 -3.05 30.80 -19.74
C THR A 139 -1.93 29.94 -20.29
N SER A 140 -0.95 29.57 -19.45
CA SER A 140 0.11 28.67 -19.87
C SER A 140 0.70 27.87 -18.72
N ILE A 141 1.24 26.69 -19.08
CA ILE A 141 2.05 25.84 -18.20
C ILE A 141 3.47 25.81 -18.78
N LEU A 142 4.47 26.14 -17.96
CA LEU A 142 5.88 26.26 -18.37
C LEU A 142 6.07 27.16 -19.61
N TRP A 143 5.29 28.23 -19.78
CA TRP A 143 5.41 29.19 -20.90
C TRP A 143 5.11 28.63 -22.32
N PHE A 144 5.18 27.31 -22.55
CA PHE A 144 5.06 26.70 -23.88
C PHE A 144 3.78 25.89 -24.11
N HIS A 145 3.10 25.42 -23.07
CA HIS A 145 1.77 24.83 -23.21
C HIS A 145 0.70 25.92 -23.09
N LYS A 146 0.00 26.24 -24.18
CA LYS A 146 -0.94 27.38 -24.27
C LYS A 146 -2.36 27.03 -24.73
N ASP A 147 -2.62 25.76 -25.02
CA ASP A 147 -3.95 25.31 -25.46
C ASP A 147 -4.94 25.39 -24.28
N PRO A 148 -5.95 26.28 -24.32
CA PRO A 148 -6.86 26.49 -23.20
C PRO A 148 -7.72 25.27 -22.87
N GLU A 149 -8.13 24.50 -23.88
CA GLU A 149 -8.96 23.30 -23.67
C GLU A 149 -8.17 22.22 -22.96
N VAL A 150 -6.93 22.01 -23.40
CA VAL A 150 -6.02 21.05 -22.78
C VAL A 150 -5.71 21.49 -21.35
N ILE A 151 -5.28 22.74 -21.13
CA ILE A 151 -4.94 23.27 -19.81
C ILE A 151 -6.10 23.07 -18.83
N LYS A 152 -7.33 23.41 -19.23
CA LYS A 152 -8.52 23.22 -18.39
C LYS A 152 -8.75 21.75 -18.03
N SER A 153 -8.50 20.82 -18.95
CA SER A 153 -8.70 19.39 -18.71
C SER A 153 -7.63 18.75 -17.80
N ILE A 154 -6.42 19.32 -17.75
CA ILE A 154 -5.27 18.77 -17.02
C ILE A 154 -4.85 19.58 -15.79
N THR A 155 -5.62 20.57 -15.37
CA THR A 155 -5.36 21.35 -14.16
C THR A 155 -6.52 21.22 -13.18
N THR A 156 -6.23 21.36 -11.90
CA THR A 156 -7.22 21.26 -10.82
C THR A 156 -6.75 22.01 -9.59
N THR A 157 -7.67 22.21 -8.65
CA THR A 157 -7.35 22.75 -7.33
C THR A 157 -7.57 21.66 -6.29
N THR A 158 -6.51 21.28 -5.57
CA THR A 158 -6.55 20.23 -4.56
C THR A 158 -5.72 20.65 -3.36
N LEU A 159 -6.26 20.45 -2.15
CA LEU A 159 -5.58 20.79 -0.88
C LEU A 159 -5.09 22.26 -0.82
N GLY A 160 -5.79 23.18 -1.49
CA GLY A 160 -5.41 24.59 -1.56
C GLY A 160 -4.34 24.94 -2.61
N PHE A 161 -3.87 23.96 -3.40
CA PHE A 161 -2.90 24.18 -4.47
C PHE A 161 -3.56 24.07 -5.85
N THR A 162 -3.29 25.02 -6.72
CA THR A 162 -3.53 24.86 -8.16
C THR A 162 -2.39 24.03 -8.74
N THR A 163 -2.71 22.84 -9.24
CA THR A 163 -1.75 21.81 -9.62
C THR A 163 -2.24 21.08 -10.87
N LEU A 164 -1.38 20.29 -11.51
CA LEU A 164 -1.79 19.37 -12.55
C LEU A 164 -2.78 18.34 -11.99
N GLN A 165 -3.83 18.03 -12.75
CA GLN A 165 -4.77 16.95 -12.48
C GLN A 165 -4.13 15.62 -12.85
N THR A 166 -3.25 15.14 -11.97
CA THR A 166 -2.59 13.84 -12.11
C THR A 166 -3.42 12.68 -11.55
N SER A 167 -4.56 13.00 -10.93
CA SER A 167 -5.43 12.07 -10.22
C SER A 167 -4.60 11.12 -9.32
N ILE A 168 -5.03 9.87 -9.19
CA ILE A 168 -4.36 8.85 -8.37
C ILE A 168 -2.93 8.57 -8.85
N PHE A 169 -2.61 8.73 -10.14
CA PHE A 169 -1.30 8.41 -10.69
C PHE A 169 -0.16 9.22 -10.05
N GLY A 170 -0.35 10.53 -9.86
CA GLY A 170 0.63 11.38 -9.16
C GLY A 170 0.86 10.90 -7.72
N GLY A 171 -0.21 10.54 -7.02
CA GLY A 171 -0.15 9.94 -5.69
C GLY A 171 0.64 8.63 -5.65
N ILE A 172 0.41 7.73 -6.62
CA ILE A 172 1.13 6.45 -6.72
C ILE A 172 2.63 6.67 -6.92
N VAL A 173 3.01 7.54 -7.85
CA VAL A 173 4.42 7.83 -8.15
C VAL A 173 5.11 8.42 -6.92
N VAL A 174 4.51 9.43 -6.29
CA VAL A 174 5.04 10.06 -5.09
C VAL A 174 5.17 9.04 -3.94
N GLY A 175 4.15 8.21 -3.71
CA GLY A 175 4.17 7.19 -2.66
C GLY A 175 5.25 6.12 -2.87
N LEU A 176 5.41 5.62 -4.10
CA LEU A 176 6.46 4.65 -4.41
C LEU A 176 7.86 5.25 -4.22
N ILE A 177 8.10 6.46 -4.73
CA ILE A 177 9.38 7.16 -4.54
C ILE A 177 9.63 7.38 -3.04
N THR A 178 8.63 7.86 -2.31
CA THR A 178 8.71 8.07 -0.87
C THR A 178 9.09 6.79 -0.14
N SER A 179 8.46 5.66 -0.46
CA SER A 179 8.78 4.36 0.17
C SER A 179 10.24 3.93 -0.07
N VAL A 180 10.75 4.12 -1.28
CA VAL A 180 12.12 3.74 -1.65
C VAL A 180 13.13 4.61 -0.92
N ILE A 181 12.89 5.92 -0.88
CA ILE A 181 13.77 6.87 -0.19
C ILE A 181 13.70 6.65 1.32
N TYR A 182 12.51 6.51 1.90
CA TYR A 182 12.34 6.27 3.34
C TYR A 182 13.12 5.03 3.79
N ASN A 183 12.97 3.89 3.11
CA ASN A 183 13.64 2.64 3.47
C ASN A 183 15.17 2.70 3.40
N LYS A 184 15.72 3.59 2.57
CA LYS A 184 17.17 3.78 2.40
C LYS A 184 17.72 4.84 3.35
N VAL A 185 17.10 6.02 3.35
CA VAL A 185 17.62 7.24 4.01
C VAL A 185 17.36 7.24 5.51
N SER A 186 16.27 6.61 5.98
CA SER A 186 15.94 6.54 7.42
C SER A 186 16.99 5.83 8.29
N LYS A 187 17.98 5.15 7.68
CA LYS A 187 19.04 4.39 8.37
C LYS A 187 20.40 5.09 8.33
N ILE A 188 20.51 6.22 7.62
CA ILE A 188 21.78 6.92 7.43
C ILE A 188 22.08 7.74 8.70
N LYS A 189 23.30 7.59 9.23
CA LYS A 189 23.86 8.45 10.28
C LYS A 189 24.78 9.48 9.65
N LEU A 190 24.62 10.74 10.03
CA LEU A 190 25.43 11.86 9.58
C LEU A 190 26.62 12.11 10.53
N PRO A 191 27.65 12.86 10.10
CA PRO A 191 28.74 13.29 10.99
C PRO A 191 28.21 14.06 12.20
N THR A 192 28.97 14.09 13.30
CA THR A 192 28.57 14.67 14.60
C THR A 192 27.97 16.07 14.51
N ALA A 193 28.48 16.93 13.62
CA ALA A 193 27.97 18.29 13.42
C ALA A 193 26.53 18.34 12.88
N LEU A 194 26.08 17.30 12.17
CA LEU A 194 24.76 17.20 11.53
C LEU A 194 23.92 16.03 12.07
N ASP A 195 24.35 15.37 13.15
CA ASP A 195 23.71 14.15 13.66
C ASP A 195 22.24 14.38 14.08
N PHE A 196 21.87 15.62 14.40
CA PHE A 196 20.48 16.00 14.63
C PHE A 196 19.55 15.62 13.48
N PHE A 197 20.05 15.64 12.23
CA PHE A 197 19.31 15.31 11.03
C PHE A 197 19.43 13.83 10.64
N SER A 198 20.15 12.99 11.39
CA SER A 198 20.29 11.55 11.10
C SER A 198 18.96 10.81 11.10
N GLY A 199 18.94 9.68 10.41
CA GLY A 199 17.83 8.73 10.41
C GLY A 199 16.56 9.27 9.74
N ILE A 200 15.41 9.10 10.39
CA ILE A 200 14.09 9.46 9.86
C ILE A 200 14.00 10.96 9.50
N ARG A 201 14.71 11.83 10.23
CA ARG A 201 14.71 13.28 9.99
C ARG A 201 15.43 13.69 8.71
N LEU A 202 16.34 12.87 8.21
CA LEU A 202 17.01 13.09 6.94
C LEU A 202 16.06 12.89 5.76
N VAL A 203 15.01 12.08 5.96
CA VAL A 203 14.11 11.68 4.88
C VAL A 203 13.38 12.88 4.25
N PRO A 204 12.72 13.78 5.01
CA PRO A 204 12.17 15.02 4.45
C PRO A 204 13.18 15.87 3.67
N ILE A 205 14.41 16.01 4.18
CA ILE A 205 15.46 16.85 3.59
C ILE A 205 15.84 16.34 2.20
N VAL A 206 15.90 15.02 2.01
CA VAL A 206 16.17 14.39 0.72
C VAL A 206 14.92 14.38 -0.18
N LEU A 207 13.73 14.17 0.41
CA LEU A 207 12.49 14.06 -0.35
C LEU A 207 12.08 15.36 -1.02
N ILE A 208 12.19 16.51 -0.34
CA ILE A 208 11.74 17.80 -0.88
C ILE A 208 12.34 18.08 -2.28
N PRO A 209 13.68 18.15 -2.46
CA PRO A 209 14.27 18.45 -3.76
C PRO A 209 13.99 17.36 -4.79
N LEU A 210 13.96 16.08 -4.37
CA LEU A 210 13.68 14.98 -5.27
C LEU A 210 12.25 15.04 -5.82
N ILE A 211 11.27 15.33 -4.98
CA ILE A 211 9.87 15.41 -5.39
C ILE A 211 9.60 16.69 -6.19
N SER A 212 10.29 17.79 -5.90
CA SER A 212 10.28 18.97 -6.77
C SER A 212 10.76 18.65 -8.19
N LEU A 213 11.82 17.85 -8.33
CA LEU A 213 12.28 17.38 -9.65
C LEU A 213 11.22 16.52 -10.34
N VAL A 214 10.55 15.62 -9.60
CA VAL A 214 9.44 14.81 -10.13
C VAL A 214 8.29 15.70 -10.60
N ALA A 215 7.91 16.72 -9.82
CA ALA A 215 6.88 17.69 -10.21
C ALA A 215 7.28 18.46 -11.49
N LEU A 216 8.55 18.85 -11.64
CA LEU A 216 9.05 19.48 -12.86
C LEU A 216 8.94 18.55 -14.08
N VAL A 217 9.26 17.27 -13.91
CA VAL A 217 9.09 16.27 -14.97
C VAL A 217 7.62 16.21 -15.39
N PHE A 218 6.68 16.15 -14.43
CA PHE A 218 5.25 16.18 -14.71
C PHE A 218 4.79 17.44 -15.44
N LEU A 219 5.28 18.61 -15.07
CA LEU A 219 5.00 19.86 -15.80
C LEU A 219 5.38 19.81 -17.28
N ILE A 220 6.46 19.09 -17.61
CA ILE A 220 6.93 18.94 -18.99
C ILE A 220 6.12 17.87 -19.73
N PHE A 221 5.91 16.68 -19.15
CA PHE A 221 5.35 15.55 -19.90
C PHE A 221 3.82 15.47 -19.83
N TRP A 222 3.19 15.87 -18.72
CA TRP A 222 1.76 15.67 -18.49
C TRP A 222 0.86 16.41 -19.49
N PRO A 223 1.17 17.65 -19.90
CA PRO A 223 0.35 18.34 -20.90
C PRO A 223 0.31 17.65 -22.27
N TRP A 224 1.35 16.90 -22.65
CA TRP A 224 1.33 16.09 -23.88
C TRP A 224 0.36 14.92 -23.78
N ILE A 225 0.16 14.35 -22.59
CA ILE A 225 -0.88 13.34 -22.36
C ILE A 225 -2.26 13.97 -22.55
N GLY A 226 -2.47 15.17 -22.01
CA GLY A 226 -3.70 15.93 -22.23
C GLY A 226 -3.98 16.19 -23.71
N GLN A 227 -2.96 16.64 -24.46
CA GLN A 227 -3.06 16.83 -25.91
C GLN A 227 -3.40 15.53 -26.64
N LEU A 228 -2.74 14.42 -26.31
CA LEU A 228 -3.02 13.12 -26.90
C LEU A 228 -4.47 12.69 -26.67
N ILE A 229 -4.98 12.84 -25.45
CA ILE A 229 -6.37 12.53 -25.12
C ILE A 229 -7.32 13.46 -25.89
N ASN A 230 -6.99 14.74 -26.05
CA ASN A 230 -7.82 15.67 -26.83
C ASN A 230 -7.86 15.29 -28.33
N ILE A 231 -6.73 14.87 -28.90
CA ILE A 231 -6.65 14.39 -30.29
C ILE A 231 -7.49 13.12 -30.46
N ILE A 232 -7.37 12.16 -29.54
CA ILE A 232 -8.18 10.93 -29.58
C ILE A 232 -9.66 11.27 -29.44
N GLY A 233 -10.02 12.15 -28.48
CA GLY A 233 -11.37 12.65 -28.26
C GLY A 233 -11.95 13.27 -29.52
N SER A 234 -11.35 14.32 -30.06
CA SER A 234 -11.82 14.97 -31.30
C SER A 234 -11.96 14.00 -32.49
N GLY A 235 -11.15 12.94 -32.56
CA GLY A 235 -11.34 11.84 -33.51
C GLY A 235 -12.62 11.02 -33.27
N ILE A 236 -12.91 10.67 -32.01
CA ILE A 236 -14.13 9.94 -31.61
C ILE A 236 -15.41 10.71 -31.95
N GLN A 237 -15.39 12.05 -31.89
CA GLN A 237 -16.56 12.87 -32.25
C GLN A 237 -17.00 12.71 -33.71
N LYS A 238 -16.06 12.41 -34.61
CA LYS A 238 -16.32 12.22 -36.05
C LYS A 238 -16.77 10.80 -36.39
N ALA A 239 -16.75 9.89 -35.41
CA ALA A 239 -17.11 8.50 -35.64
C ALA A 239 -18.62 8.35 -35.92
N PRO A 240 -19.04 7.39 -36.76
CA PRO A 240 -20.45 7.09 -36.98
C PRO A 240 -21.23 6.86 -35.68
N TYR A 241 -22.52 7.16 -35.71
CA TYR A 241 -23.44 6.94 -34.59
C TYR A 241 -23.30 5.53 -34.01
N GLY A 242 -23.20 5.43 -32.69
CA GLY A 242 -22.92 4.21 -31.93
C GLY A 242 -21.43 3.92 -31.76
N THR A 243 -20.62 4.06 -32.80
CA THR A 243 -19.17 3.78 -32.73
C THR A 243 -18.41 4.83 -31.91
N GLY A 244 -18.91 6.07 -31.89
CA GLY A 244 -18.40 7.13 -31.01
C GLY A 244 -18.55 6.75 -29.54
N GLY A 245 -19.74 6.29 -29.11
CA GLY A 245 -19.96 5.76 -27.77
C GLY A 245 -19.05 4.58 -27.42
N LEU A 246 -18.89 3.61 -28.34
CA LEU A 246 -17.99 2.46 -28.16
C LEU A 246 -16.57 2.88 -27.79
N LEU A 247 -15.98 3.76 -28.62
CA LEU A 247 -14.60 4.20 -28.46
C LEU A 247 -14.44 5.09 -27.23
N TYR A 248 -15.43 5.94 -26.93
CA TYR A 248 -15.44 6.78 -25.74
C TYR A 248 -15.45 5.94 -24.46
N GLY A 249 -16.30 4.92 -24.38
CA GLY A 249 -16.36 4.00 -23.24
C GLY A 249 -15.07 3.22 -23.04
N ILE A 250 -14.49 2.70 -24.13
CA ILE A 250 -13.19 2.01 -24.09
C ILE A 250 -12.09 2.96 -23.58
N LEU A 251 -12.04 4.20 -24.10
CA LEU A 251 -11.06 5.20 -23.70
C LEU A 251 -11.19 5.55 -22.21
N GLY A 252 -12.39 5.94 -21.78
CA GLY A 252 -12.65 6.33 -20.40
C GLY A 252 -12.30 5.20 -19.44
N ARG A 253 -12.78 3.97 -19.70
CA ARG A 253 -12.54 2.83 -18.82
C ARG A 253 -11.08 2.37 -18.84
N SER A 254 -10.37 2.47 -19.96
CA SER A 254 -8.93 2.17 -20.03
C SER A 254 -8.08 3.12 -19.17
N LEU A 255 -8.55 4.37 -19.00
CA LEU A 255 -7.88 5.43 -18.26
C LEU A 255 -8.25 5.46 -16.77
N GLN A 256 -9.30 4.76 -16.35
CA GLN A 256 -9.74 4.69 -14.94
C GLN A 256 -8.63 4.22 -13.98
N PRO A 257 -7.82 3.18 -14.27
CA PRO A 257 -6.72 2.73 -13.42
C PRO A 257 -5.70 3.80 -13.04
N PHE A 258 -5.55 4.80 -13.91
CA PHE A 258 -4.62 5.90 -13.75
C PHE A 258 -5.30 7.15 -13.18
N GLY A 259 -6.62 7.09 -12.97
CA GLY A 259 -7.44 8.24 -12.62
C GLY A 259 -7.55 9.27 -13.75
N LEU A 260 -7.12 8.92 -14.97
CA LEU A 260 -7.08 9.80 -16.13
C LEU A 260 -8.44 9.97 -16.80
N HIS A 261 -9.43 9.15 -16.44
CA HIS A 261 -10.77 9.14 -17.00
C HIS A 261 -11.56 10.45 -16.82
N HIS A 262 -11.19 11.31 -15.85
CA HIS A 262 -11.81 12.63 -15.71
C HIS A 262 -11.51 13.57 -16.88
N ILE A 263 -10.38 13.37 -17.59
CA ILE A 263 -10.01 14.18 -18.76
C ILE A 263 -11.04 14.00 -19.89
N PRO A 264 -11.27 12.78 -20.44
CA PRO A 264 -12.28 12.60 -21.48
C PRO A 264 -13.70 12.95 -21.01
N ILE A 265 -14.03 12.78 -19.72
CA ILE A 265 -15.32 13.19 -19.16
C ILE A 265 -15.50 14.72 -19.24
N ILE A 266 -14.53 15.50 -18.75
CA ILE A 266 -14.62 16.97 -18.78
C ILE A 266 -14.70 17.47 -20.22
N LEU A 267 -13.89 16.89 -21.12
CA LEU A 267 -13.96 17.19 -22.55
C LEU A 267 -15.36 16.90 -23.08
N ALA A 268 -15.92 15.71 -22.81
CA ALA A 268 -17.22 15.32 -23.35
C ALA A 268 -18.35 16.17 -22.78
N PHE A 269 -18.30 16.52 -21.50
CA PHE A 269 -19.46 17.11 -20.82
C PHE A 269 -19.51 18.63 -20.98
N GLN A 270 -18.37 19.28 -21.17
CA GLN A 270 -18.26 20.74 -21.07
C GLN A 270 -17.65 21.43 -22.29
N THR A 271 -17.13 20.70 -23.27
CA THR A 271 -16.48 21.28 -24.44
C THR A 271 -17.20 20.87 -25.74
N PRO A 272 -16.93 21.54 -26.88
CA PRO A 272 -17.52 21.18 -28.16
C PRO A 272 -17.29 19.72 -28.57
N PHE A 273 -16.31 19.00 -28.00
CA PHE A 273 -16.14 17.55 -28.20
C PHE A 273 -17.43 16.75 -27.89
N GLY A 274 -18.19 17.17 -26.87
CA GLY A 274 -19.48 16.57 -26.53
C GLY A 274 -20.58 16.79 -27.56
N GLY A 275 -20.41 17.80 -28.42
CA GLY A 275 -21.45 18.39 -29.26
C GLY A 275 -21.64 19.87 -28.92
N GLU A 276 -22.20 20.61 -29.87
CA GLU A 276 -22.51 22.03 -29.71
C GLU A 276 -23.85 22.35 -30.40
N ILE A 277 -24.69 23.12 -29.71
CA ILE A 277 -25.92 23.70 -30.28
C ILE A 277 -25.68 25.19 -30.41
N SER A 278 -25.82 25.75 -31.61
CA SER A 278 -25.83 27.21 -31.80
C SER A 278 -27.26 27.75 -31.81
N TRP A 279 -27.44 28.96 -31.27
CA TRP A 279 -28.77 29.60 -31.26
C TRP A 279 -29.31 29.77 -32.68
N ASN A 280 -28.47 30.16 -33.64
CA ASN A 280 -28.90 30.37 -35.03
C ASN A 280 -29.45 29.10 -35.68
N ALA A 281 -28.77 27.95 -35.48
CA ALA A 281 -29.23 26.67 -36.00
C ALA A 281 -30.52 26.22 -35.30
N LEU A 282 -30.59 26.37 -33.98
CA LEU A 282 -31.78 26.06 -33.19
C LEU A 282 -32.97 26.91 -33.62
N ASN A 283 -32.83 28.23 -33.70
CA ASN A 283 -33.90 29.15 -34.09
C ASN A 283 -34.41 28.85 -35.50
N SER A 284 -33.51 28.56 -36.45
CA SER A 284 -33.88 28.17 -37.82
C SER A 284 -34.71 26.88 -37.83
N ALA A 285 -34.31 25.88 -37.03
CA ALA A 285 -35.04 24.63 -36.88
C ALA A 285 -36.40 24.82 -36.18
N LEU A 286 -36.49 25.72 -35.19
CA LEU A 286 -37.74 26.03 -34.52
C LEU A 286 -38.75 26.66 -35.47
N SER A 287 -38.31 27.64 -36.27
CA SER A 287 -39.14 28.29 -37.29
C SER A 287 -39.57 27.34 -38.41
N ALA A 288 -38.68 26.45 -38.87
CA ALA A 288 -39.00 25.50 -39.93
C ALA A 288 -40.08 24.47 -39.55
N ASN A 289 -40.30 24.25 -38.25
CA ASN A 289 -41.28 23.30 -37.72
C ASN A 289 -42.53 23.98 -37.13
N ASP A 290 -42.79 25.25 -37.48
CA ASP A 290 -43.96 26.03 -37.05
C ASP A 290 -44.20 26.02 -35.52
N ILE A 291 -43.11 26.10 -34.73
CA ILE A 291 -43.22 26.12 -33.27
C ILE A 291 -43.76 27.48 -32.79
N ASP A 292 -44.67 27.42 -31.82
CA ASP A 292 -45.27 28.61 -31.19
C ASP A 292 -44.20 29.57 -30.63
N MET A 293 -44.39 30.87 -30.89
CA MET A 293 -43.56 31.96 -30.39
C MET A 293 -43.42 31.95 -28.86
N GLU A 294 -44.45 31.52 -28.11
CA GLU A 294 -44.34 31.40 -26.65
C GLU A 294 -43.28 30.36 -26.25
N LYS A 295 -43.30 29.18 -26.88
CA LYS A 295 -42.29 28.13 -26.66
C LYS A 295 -40.90 28.60 -27.11
N ILE A 296 -40.81 29.28 -28.27
CA ILE A 296 -39.54 29.84 -28.76
C ILE A 296 -38.95 30.81 -27.73
N ASN A 297 -39.76 31.70 -27.14
CA ASN A 297 -39.32 32.64 -26.12
C ASN A 297 -38.81 31.93 -24.85
N VAL A 298 -39.48 30.87 -24.39
CA VAL A 298 -39.01 30.04 -23.25
C VAL A 298 -37.66 29.38 -23.55
N ILE A 299 -37.50 28.83 -24.76
CA ILE A 299 -36.25 28.20 -25.20
C ILE A 299 -35.12 29.24 -25.27
N HIS A 300 -35.38 30.41 -25.85
CA HIS A 300 -34.42 31.51 -25.94
C HIS A 300 -33.96 31.97 -24.55
N ASN A 301 -34.88 32.18 -23.62
CA ASN A 301 -34.56 32.59 -22.25
C ASN A 301 -33.74 31.51 -21.51
N SER A 302 -33.99 30.24 -21.79
CA SER A 302 -33.26 29.11 -21.22
C SER A 302 -31.88 28.89 -21.85
N PHE A 303 -31.64 29.43 -23.06
CA PHE A 303 -30.34 29.39 -23.75
C PHE A 303 -29.33 30.38 -23.14
N GLY A 304 -29.82 31.42 -22.47
CA GLY A 304 -29.05 32.45 -21.77
C GLY A 304 -28.83 33.71 -22.61
N LEU A 305 -28.99 34.89 -21.99
CA LEU A 305 -29.05 36.21 -22.65
C LEU A 305 -27.80 36.61 -23.47
N ASN A 306 -26.65 35.95 -23.26
CA ASN A 306 -25.37 36.26 -23.93
C ASN A 306 -24.71 35.04 -24.61
N ASN A 307 -25.30 33.84 -24.56
CA ASN A 307 -24.67 32.63 -25.11
C ASN A 307 -25.09 32.42 -26.57
N GLN A 308 -24.11 32.45 -27.49
CA GLN A 308 -24.33 32.10 -28.90
C GLN A 308 -24.44 30.58 -29.12
N SER A 309 -23.92 29.78 -28.19
CA SER A 309 -23.97 28.33 -28.23
C SER A 309 -23.96 27.67 -26.84
N ILE A 310 -24.40 26.41 -26.80
CA ILE A 310 -24.27 25.50 -25.66
C ILE A 310 -23.36 24.36 -26.10
N SER A 311 -22.24 24.21 -25.40
CA SER A 311 -21.21 23.19 -25.70
C SER A 311 -21.13 22.13 -24.60
N GLY A 312 -20.96 20.88 -25.02
CA GLY A 312 -20.79 19.73 -24.14
C GLY A 312 -22.06 18.91 -23.96
N ASP A 313 -21.92 17.59 -23.96
CA ASP A 313 -23.03 16.64 -24.01
C ASP A 313 -23.96 16.75 -22.80
N GLN A 314 -23.38 16.82 -21.59
CA GLN A 314 -24.16 17.00 -20.35
C GLN A 314 -24.81 18.39 -20.27
N ASN A 315 -24.15 19.44 -20.76
CA ASN A 315 -24.72 20.78 -20.78
C ASN A 315 -25.92 20.86 -21.72
N ILE A 316 -25.81 20.26 -22.91
CA ILE A 316 -26.90 20.11 -23.87
C ILE A 316 -28.05 19.32 -23.25
N TRP A 317 -27.76 18.20 -22.59
CA TRP A 317 -28.76 17.39 -21.91
C TRP A 317 -29.49 18.19 -20.82
N ASN A 318 -28.75 18.92 -19.97
CA ASN A 318 -29.31 19.75 -18.90
C ASN A 318 -30.23 20.84 -19.45
N PHE A 319 -29.84 21.51 -20.54
CA PHE A 319 -30.66 22.51 -21.21
C PHE A 319 -31.99 21.92 -21.68
N ILE A 320 -31.95 20.80 -22.41
CA ILE A 320 -33.17 20.17 -22.97
C ILE A 320 -34.07 19.65 -21.84
N ASN A 321 -33.48 19.02 -20.82
CA ASN A 321 -34.23 18.53 -19.67
C ASN A 321 -34.88 19.66 -18.87
N GLY A 322 -34.22 20.82 -18.78
CA GLY A 322 -34.70 22.00 -18.06
C GLY A 322 -35.91 22.70 -18.68
N LEU A 323 -36.22 22.43 -19.95
CA LEU A 323 -37.38 23.02 -20.62
C LEU A 323 -38.70 22.54 -19.97
N PRO A 324 -39.72 23.39 -19.83
CA PRO A 324 -40.93 23.04 -19.07
C PRO A 324 -41.90 22.10 -19.81
N PHE A 325 -41.64 21.80 -21.08
CA PHE A 325 -42.47 20.94 -21.92
C PHE A 325 -41.77 19.63 -22.29
N ASN A 326 -42.57 18.61 -22.64
CA ASN A 326 -42.10 17.26 -22.94
C ASN A 326 -41.94 16.97 -24.43
N THR A 327 -42.65 17.69 -25.29
CA THR A 327 -42.69 17.45 -26.74
C THR A 327 -42.57 18.74 -27.54
N LEU A 328 -42.11 18.62 -28.78
CA LEU A 328 -42.12 19.65 -29.81
C LEU A 328 -42.64 19.06 -31.13
N PRO A 329 -43.38 19.82 -31.94
CA PRO A 329 -43.87 19.34 -33.23
C PRO A 329 -42.75 19.28 -34.27
N ILE A 330 -42.81 18.27 -35.15
CA ILE A 330 -42.05 18.20 -36.40
C ILE A 330 -43.04 18.33 -37.55
N LYS A 331 -42.71 19.18 -38.53
CA LYS A 331 -43.52 19.36 -39.74
C LYS A 331 -43.19 18.27 -40.77
N LEU A 332 -44.17 17.44 -41.10
CA LEU A 332 -44.04 16.36 -42.06
C LEU A 332 -44.18 16.87 -43.50
N SER A 333 -43.77 16.06 -44.47
CA SER A 333 -43.79 16.42 -45.90
C SER A 333 -45.18 16.71 -46.46
N ASP A 334 -46.24 16.20 -45.81
CA ASP A 334 -47.64 16.48 -46.13
C ASP A 334 -48.18 17.75 -45.46
N GLY A 335 -47.36 18.46 -44.69
CA GLY A 335 -47.72 19.67 -43.95
C GLY A 335 -48.34 19.43 -42.58
N SER A 336 -48.56 18.17 -42.16
CA SER A 336 -49.06 17.86 -40.83
C SER A 336 -47.98 18.02 -39.74
N LEU A 337 -48.40 18.33 -38.51
CA LEU A 337 -47.50 18.49 -37.36
C LEU A 337 -47.57 17.23 -36.48
N GLN A 338 -46.41 16.59 -36.26
CA GLN A 338 -46.28 15.43 -35.38
C GLN A 338 -45.56 15.80 -34.09
N GLU A 339 -46.27 15.72 -32.96
CA GLU A 339 -45.67 15.88 -31.63
C GLU A 339 -44.61 14.79 -31.38
N THR A 340 -43.39 15.22 -31.10
CA THR A 340 -42.23 14.34 -30.88
C THR A 340 -41.64 14.62 -29.50
N PRO A 341 -41.29 13.60 -28.69
CA PRO A 341 -40.56 13.77 -27.44
C PRO A 341 -39.33 14.65 -27.64
N ILE A 342 -39.08 15.58 -26.72
CA ILE A 342 -38.14 16.67 -26.95
C ILE A 342 -36.71 16.18 -27.24
N PHE A 343 -36.23 15.12 -26.58
CA PHE A 343 -34.90 14.57 -26.89
C PHE A 343 -34.83 13.98 -28.31
N ASP A 344 -35.89 13.29 -28.74
CA ASP A 344 -35.99 12.77 -30.12
C ASP A 344 -36.13 13.91 -31.14
N TRP A 345 -36.76 15.04 -30.76
CA TRP A 345 -36.91 16.22 -31.62
C TRP A 345 -35.55 16.85 -31.94
N PHE A 346 -34.69 17.04 -30.93
CA PHE A 346 -33.32 17.55 -31.13
C PHE A 346 -32.49 16.58 -32.00
N THR A 347 -32.69 15.29 -31.81
CA THR A 347 -32.02 14.25 -32.61
C THR A 347 -32.43 14.32 -34.07
N LYS A 348 -33.73 14.33 -34.36
CA LYS A 348 -34.25 14.30 -35.74
C LYS A 348 -34.03 15.62 -36.50
N THR A 349 -34.11 16.76 -35.79
CA THR A 349 -34.12 18.08 -36.44
C THR A 349 -32.74 18.71 -36.50
N LEU A 350 -31.90 18.47 -35.49
CA LEU A 350 -30.58 19.12 -35.37
C LEU A 350 -29.41 18.12 -35.42
N ASN A 351 -29.69 16.81 -35.51
CA ASN A 351 -28.67 15.76 -35.46
C ASN A 351 -27.81 15.84 -34.18
N VAL A 352 -28.43 16.26 -33.08
CA VAL A 352 -27.81 16.36 -31.76
C VAL A 352 -28.31 15.18 -30.94
N TYR A 353 -27.40 14.46 -30.28
CA TYR A 353 -27.72 13.26 -29.50
C TYR A 353 -27.42 13.49 -28.02
N PRO A 354 -28.33 14.13 -27.26
CA PRO A 354 -28.10 14.47 -25.86
C PRO A 354 -27.90 13.21 -25.02
N GLY A 355 -26.86 13.22 -24.21
CA GLY A 355 -26.51 12.14 -23.29
C GLY A 355 -25.77 10.96 -23.94
N ARG A 356 -25.24 11.13 -25.15
CA ARG A 356 -24.50 10.08 -25.86
C ARG A 356 -23.29 9.55 -25.07
N TYR A 357 -22.64 10.40 -24.30
CA TYR A 357 -21.45 10.11 -23.48
C TYR A 357 -21.74 10.06 -21.99
N THR A 358 -23.03 10.05 -21.59
CA THR A 358 -23.46 10.02 -20.18
C THR A 358 -24.21 8.74 -19.81
N GLN A 359 -24.43 7.83 -20.76
CA GLN A 359 -25.44 6.77 -20.65
C GLN A 359 -24.93 5.32 -20.54
N ASP A 360 -23.70 5.07 -20.09
CA ASP A 360 -23.19 3.69 -19.87
C ASP A 360 -23.75 2.99 -18.62
N TYR A 361 -24.99 3.29 -18.23
CA TYR A 361 -25.71 2.65 -17.12
C TYR A 361 -25.59 1.11 -17.11
N PRO A 362 -25.70 0.39 -18.25
CA PRO A 362 -25.52 -1.07 -18.27
C PRO A 362 -24.21 -1.57 -17.66
N THR A 363 -23.13 -0.76 -17.72
CA THR A 363 -21.87 -1.09 -17.08
C THR A 363 -22.03 -1.22 -15.56
N TYR A 364 -22.69 -0.24 -14.93
CA TYR A 364 -22.77 -0.11 -13.48
C TYR A 364 -23.76 -1.07 -12.84
N ILE A 365 -24.95 -1.19 -13.44
CA ILE A 365 -26.03 -2.02 -12.92
C ILE A 365 -26.00 -3.46 -13.44
N GLY A 366 -25.22 -3.74 -14.50
CA GLY A 366 -25.13 -5.05 -15.15
C GLY A 366 -23.72 -5.63 -15.11
N VAL A 367 -22.79 -5.05 -15.89
CA VAL A 367 -21.41 -5.57 -16.06
C VAL A 367 -20.70 -5.74 -14.72
N CYS A 368 -20.71 -4.73 -13.85
CA CYS A 368 -20.15 -4.80 -12.51
C CYS A 368 -20.76 -5.92 -11.66
N MET A 369 -22.06 -6.18 -11.81
CA MET A 369 -22.74 -7.25 -11.07
C MET A 369 -22.25 -8.63 -11.55
N GLY A 370 -22.08 -8.77 -12.87
CA GLY A 370 -21.50 -9.96 -13.50
C GLY A 370 -20.07 -10.23 -13.03
N ILE A 371 -19.23 -9.19 -12.96
CA ILE A 371 -17.84 -9.28 -12.45
C ILE A 371 -17.83 -9.77 -11.00
N GLY A 372 -18.57 -9.08 -10.13
CA GLY A 372 -18.58 -9.38 -8.71
C GLY A 372 -19.09 -10.80 -8.43
N ALA A 373 -20.18 -11.20 -9.09
CA ALA A 373 -20.67 -12.56 -9.04
C ALA A 373 -19.61 -13.57 -9.50
N ALA A 374 -18.96 -13.35 -10.63
CA ALA A 374 -17.93 -14.27 -11.13
C ALA A 374 -16.76 -14.44 -10.14
N ILE A 375 -16.29 -13.34 -9.52
CA ILE A 375 -15.24 -13.39 -8.50
C ILE A 375 -15.70 -14.20 -7.28
N ILE A 376 -16.92 -13.97 -6.77
CA ILE A 376 -17.48 -14.70 -5.62
C ILE A 376 -17.63 -16.20 -5.91
N PHE A 377 -18.17 -16.56 -7.08
CA PHE A 377 -18.40 -17.96 -7.44
C PHE A 377 -17.09 -18.71 -7.76
N THR A 378 -16.05 -18.00 -8.18
CA THR A 378 -14.74 -18.59 -8.46
C THR A 378 -13.80 -18.60 -7.25
N SER A 379 -14.13 -17.93 -6.15
CA SER A 379 -13.32 -17.97 -4.93
C SER A 379 -13.29 -19.36 -4.28
N GLU A 380 -12.24 -19.62 -3.51
CA GLU A 380 -12.12 -20.84 -2.71
C GLU A 380 -13.25 -20.92 -1.68
N LYS A 381 -13.72 -22.14 -1.39
CA LYS A 381 -14.89 -22.37 -0.53
C LYS A 381 -14.71 -21.74 0.85
N GLN A 382 -13.52 -21.85 1.43
CA GLN A 382 -13.16 -21.29 2.74
C GLN A 382 -13.21 -19.75 2.77
N ASN A 383 -12.91 -19.08 1.66
CA ASN A 383 -12.84 -17.62 1.59
C ASN A 383 -14.14 -16.98 1.09
N ARG A 384 -15.06 -17.78 0.52
CA ARG A 384 -16.23 -17.28 -0.22
C ARG A 384 -17.11 -16.35 0.60
N LYS A 385 -17.33 -16.64 1.89
CA LYS A 385 -18.15 -15.78 2.75
C LYS A 385 -17.54 -14.39 2.91
N GLN A 386 -16.23 -14.32 3.09
CA GLN A 386 -15.50 -13.05 3.21
C GLN A 386 -15.44 -12.31 1.87
N VAL A 387 -15.15 -13.02 0.78
CA VAL A 387 -15.17 -12.44 -0.58
C VAL A 387 -16.55 -11.90 -0.91
N ALA A 388 -17.62 -12.65 -0.62
CA ALA A 388 -19.00 -12.20 -0.83
C ALA A 388 -19.32 -10.93 -0.03
N SER A 389 -18.80 -10.80 1.19
CA SER A 389 -19.00 -9.58 1.99
C SER A 389 -18.30 -8.36 1.37
N ILE A 390 -17.07 -8.49 0.90
CA ILE A 390 -16.25 -7.37 0.38
C ILE A 390 -16.65 -7.00 -1.06
N ILE A 391 -16.77 -8.01 -1.91
CA ILE A 391 -17.15 -7.82 -3.32
C ILE A 391 -18.62 -7.45 -3.40
N GLY A 392 -19.48 -8.06 -2.59
CA GLY A 392 -20.91 -7.74 -2.54
C GLY A 392 -21.18 -6.30 -2.09
N SER A 393 -20.46 -5.79 -1.08
CA SER A 393 -20.62 -4.37 -0.69
C SER A 393 -20.17 -3.42 -1.81
N SER A 394 -19.06 -3.74 -2.49
CA SER A 394 -18.56 -2.97 -3.64
C SER A 394 -19.52 -3.01 -4.83
N MET A 395 -20.18 -4.15 -5.07
CA MET A 395 -21.24 -4.28 -6.06
C MET A 395 -22.43 -3.38 -5.74
N VAL A 396 -22.91 -3.37 -4.49
CA VAL A 396 -24.03 -2.52 -4.08
C VAL A 396 -23.72 -1.03 -4.29
N VAL A 397 -22.49 -0.61 -4.00
CA VAL A 397 -22.05 0.78 -4.23
C VAL A 397 -22.06 1.09 -5.73
N SER A 398 -21.44 0.25 -6.55
CA SER A 398 -21.45 0.40 -8.01
C SER A 398 -22.87 0.42 -8.56
N PHE A 399 -23.76 -0.43 -8.06
CA PHE A 399 -25.15 -0.49 -8.50
C PHE A 399 -25.89 0.80 -8.14
N LEU A 400 -25.87 1.21 -6.88
CA LEU A 400 -26.67 2.34 -6.39
C LEU A 400 -26.14 3.69 -6.89
N THR A 401 -24.83 3.87 -6.75
CA THR A 401 -24.17 5.17 -6.93
C THR A 401 -23.49 5.29 -8.28
N GLY A 402 -23.04 4.16 -8.85
CA GLY A 402 -22.24 4.13 -10.07
C GLY A 402 -20.74 4.35 -9.86
N ILE A 403 -20.28 4.41 -8.60
CA ILE A 403 -18.85 4.37 -8.28
C ILE A 403 -18.36 2.92 -8.36
N THR A 404 -17.45 2.66 -9.31
CA THR A 404 -16.98 1.31 -9.65
C THR A 404 -15.62 0.98 -9.05
N GLU A 405 -14.83 1.98 -8.67
CA GLU A 405 -13.49 1.85 -8.10
C GLU A 405 -13.39 0.84 -6.96
N PRO A 406 -14.33 0.79 -5.99
CA PRO A 406 -14.32 -0.21 -4.92
C PRO A 406 -14.27 -1.64 -5.45
N LEU A 407 -14.98 -1.92 -6.54
CA LEU A 407 -15.02 -3.24 -7.17
C LEU A 407 -13.82 -3.44 -8.09
N GLU A 408 -13.55 -2.48 -8.98
CA GLU A 408 -12.48 -2.55 -9.98
C GLU A 408 -11.13 -2.82 -9.35
N TYR A 409 -10.79 -2.07 -8.31
CA TYR A 409 -9.49 -2.17 -7.67
C TYR A 409 -9.28 -3.47 -6.88
N THR A 410 -10.34 -4.24 -6.62
CA THR A 410 -10.19 -5.58 -6.03
C THR A 410 -9.49 -6.55 -6.98
N PHE A 411 -9.64 -6.38 -8.30
CA PHE A 411 -9.08 -7.32 -9.27
C PHE A 411 -8.15 -6.69 -10.30
N LEU A 412 -8.24 -5.38 -10.57
CA LEU A 412 -7.45 -4.68 -11.58
C LEU A 412 -5.94 -4.99 -11.50
N PHE A 413 -5.35 -4.90 -10.31
CA PHE A 413 -3.91 -5.07 -10.13
C PHE A 413 -3.45 -6.53 -10.07
N CYS A 414 -4.34 -7.47 -9.72
CA CYS A 414 -4.02 -8.89 -9.69
C CYS A 414 -4.40 -9.64 -10.98
N ALA A 415 -5.33 -9.09 -11.75
CA ALA A 415 -5.89 -9.65 -12.97
C ALA A 415 -6.14 -8.57 -14.03
N PRO A 416 -5.11 -7.81 -14.45
CA PRO A 416 -5.26 -6.73 -15.45
C PRO A 416 -5.80 -7.25 -16.79
N LEU A 417 -5.56 -8.53 -17.11
CA LEU A 417 -6.11 -9.18 -18.29
C LEU A 417 -7.64 -9.15 -18.31
N LEU A 418 -8.30 -9.46 -17.19
CA LEU A 418 -9.76 -9.44 -17.09
C LEU A 418 -10.30 -8.02 -17.26
N TYR A 419 -9.56 -7.03 -16.75
CA TYR A 419 -9.92 -5.62 -16.85
C TYR A 419 -9.90 -5.15 -18.31
N TYR A 420 -8.77 -5.27 -18.99
CA TYR A 420 -8.60 -4.69 -20.32
C TYR A 420 -9.25 -5.51 -21.45
N ILE A 421 -9.37 -6.83 -21.32
CA ILE A 421 -9.91 -7.66 -22.41
C ILE A 421 -11.44 -7.80 -22.33
N ILE A 422 -12.01 -7.81 -21.13
CA ILE A 422 -13.45 -8.01 -20.96
C ILE A 422 -14.10 -6.72 -20.50
N TYR A 423 -13.71 -6.21 -19.34
CA TYR A 423 -14.46 -5.12 -18.70
C TYR A 423 -14.41 -3.81 -19.49
N VAL A 424 -13.23 -3.42 -20.00
CA VAL A 424 -13.07 -2.21 -20.81
C VAL A 424 -13.94 -2.24 -22.09
N PRO A 425 -13.90 -3.30 -22.94
CA PRO A 425 -14.80 -3.41 -24.08
C PRO A 425 -16.28 -3.43 -23.72
N MET A 426 -16.65 -4.14 -22.64
CA MET A 426 -18.04 -4.17 -22.17
C MET A 426 -18.55 -2.78 -21.82
N SER A 427 -17.72 -1.91 -21.24
CA SER A 427 -18.10 -0.51 -20.99
C SER A 427 -18.33 0.29 -22.26
N GLY A 428 -17.53 0.06 -23.30
CA GLY A 428 -17.79 0.62 -24.62
C GLY A 428 -19.10 0.11 -25.24
N PHE A 429 -19.38 -1.18 -25.13
CA PHE A 429 -20.64 -1.75 -25.62
C PHE A 429 -21.86 -1.16 -24.91
N SER A 430 -21.78 -0.87 -23.61
CA SER A 430 -22.85 -0.19 -22.88
C SER A 430 -23.19 1.16 -23.51
N TYR A 431 -22.18 1.99 -23.83
CA TYR A 431 -22.40 3.27 -24.53
C TYR A 431 -22.99 3.06 -25.92
N MET A 432 -22.38 2.17 -26.72
CA MET A 432 -22.79 1.91 -28.09
C MET A 432 -24.25 1.46 -28.17
N PHE A 433 -24.65 0.48 -27.34
CA PHE A 433 -26.01 -0.04 -27.41
C PHE A 433 -27.04 0.95 -26.89
N MET A 434 -26.73 1.72 -25.86
CA MET A 434 -27.60 2.80 -25.38
C MET A 434 -27.77 3.90 -26.44
N GLU A 435 -26.70 4.21 -27.18
CA GLU A 435 -26.75 5.11 -28.34
C GLU A 435 -27.61 4.50 -29.45
N LEU A 436 -27.39 3.25 -29.86
CA LEU A 436 -28.13 2.61 -30.96
C LEU A 436 -29.64 2.45 -30.71
N VAL A 437 -30.09 2.32 -29.45
CA VAL A 437 -31.52 2.30 -29.11
C VAL A 437 -32.14 3.71 -29.01
N GLY A 438 -31.35 4.76 -29.25
CA GLY A 438 -31.76 6.16 -29.19
C GLY A 438 -32.13 6.59 -27.77
N ALA A 439 -31.39 6.12 -26.76
CA ALA A 439 -31.56 6.60 -25.39
C ALA A 439 -30.91 7.97 -25.19
N HIS A 440 -31.44 8.70 -24.20
CA HIS A 440 -31.02 10.06 -23.86
C HIS A 440 -30.99 10.23 -22.33
N VAL A 441 -30.12 9.47 -21.66
CA VAL A 441 -30.02 9.49 -20.21
C VAL A 441 -28.84 10.33 -19.76
N GLY A 442 -29.13 11.45 -19.10
CA GLY A 442 -28.11 12.34 -18.54
C GLY A 442 -27.54 11.81 -17.24
N VAL A 443 -26.49 12.43 -16.72
CA VAL A 443 -25.87 12.06 -15.43
C VAL A 443 -25.91 13.24 -14.45
N GLY A 444 -26.14 12.95 -13.18
CA GLY A 444 -25.93 13.90 -12.10
C GLY A 444 -24.53 13.77 -11.51
N PHE A 445 -24.19 12.54 -11.09
CA PHE A 445 -22.93 12.27 -10.40
C PHE A 445 -22.17 11.10 -11.00
N ALA A 446 -22.70 9.87 -10.94
CA ALA A 446 -21.90 8.68 -11.24
C ALA A 446 -22.61 7.54 -12.00
N ARG A 447 -23.77 7.77 -12.64
CA ARG A 447 -24.43 6.81 -13.56
C ARG A 447 -24.84 5.47 -12.90
N GLY A 448 -25.09 5.51 -11.59
CA GLY A 448 -25.72 4.41 -10.85
C GLY A 448 -27.24 4.35 -11.02
N PHE A 449 -27.87 3.41 -10.33
CA PHE A 449 -29.32 3.23 -10.29
C PHE A 449 -30.06 4.49 -9.83
N ILE A 450 -29.53 5.20 -8.84
CA ILE A 450 -30.12 6.46 -8.35
C ILE A 450 -30.15 7.50 -9.49
N ASP A 451 -29.04 7.67 -10.20
CA ASP A 451 -28.97 8.58 -11.35
C ASP A 451 -29.89 8.13 -12.49
N LEU A 452 -30.00 6.82 -12.74
CA LEU A 452 -30.88 6.29 -13.79
C LEU A 452 -32.35 6.62 -13.51
N VAL A 453 -32.75 6.56 -12.24
CA VAL A 453 -34.10 6.94 -11.84
C VAL A 453 -34.30 8.45 -12.03
N ILE A 454 -33.38 9.28 -11.55
CA ILE A 454 -33.55 10.74 -11.53
C ILE A 454 -33.42 11.35 -12.93
N TYR A 455 -32.41 10.97 -13.68
CA TYR A 455 -32.07 11.55 -14.98
C TYR A 455 -32.54 10.69 -16.16
N GLY A 456 -33.10 9.51 -15.89
CA GLY A 456 -33.71 8.65 -16.90
C GLY A 456 -35.20 8.48 -16.68
N ALA A 457 -35.60 7.89 -15.57
CA ALA A 457 -37.00 7.48 -15.32
C ALA A 457 -37.95 8.65 -15.09
N ILE A 458 -37.57 9.64 -14.29
CA ILE A 458 -38.40 10.83 -14.03
C ILE A 458 -38.69 11.61 -15.32
N PRO A 459 -37.68 11.94 -16.16
CA PRO A 459 -37.92 12.64 -17.43
C PRO A 459 -38.37 11.71 -18.58
N VAL A 460 -38.93 10.52 -18.33
CA VAL A 460 -39.27 9.55 -19.38
C VAL A 460 -40.18 10.11 -20.48
N LEU A 461 -41.11 11.01 -20.12
CA LEU A 461 -42.02 11.66 -21.08
C LEU A 461 -41.29 12.56 -22.10
N LYS A 462 -40.06 13.00 -21.78
CA LYS A 462 -39.19 13.75 -22.70
C LYS A 462 -38.47 12.87 -23.72
N GLY A 463 -38.56 11.54 -23.60
CA GLY A 463 -37.98 10.58 -24.54
C GLY A 463 -36.62 9.99 -24.12
N THR A 464 -36.33 9.84 -22.82
CA THR A 464 -35.03 9.31 -22.35
C THR A 464 -34.78 7.85 -22.70
N LYS A 465 -35.84 7.06 -22.87
CA LYS A 465 -35.81 5.59 -23.10
C LYS A 465 -34.95 4.82 -22.08
N PHE A 466 -34.93 5.28 -20.82
CA PHE A 466 -34.11 4.73 -19.73
C PHE A 466 -34.27 3.22 -19.50
N TYR A 467 -35.44 2.65 -19.83
CA TYR A 467 -35.76 1.24 -19.61
C TYR A 467 -34.84 0.29 -20.39
N PHE A 468 -34.27 0.73 -21.52
CA PHE A 468 -33.28 -0.08 -22.25
C PHE A 468 -32.01 -0.33 -21.42
N ALA A 469 -31.67 0.56 -20.48
CA ALA A 469 -30.54 0.35 -19.59
C ALA A 469 -30.69 -0.95 -18.78
N PHE A 470 -31.89 -1.29 -18.31
CA PHE A 470 -32.12 -2.54 -17.58
C PHE A 470 -32.02 -3.78 -18.47
N VAL A 471 -32.60 -3.71 -19.67
CA VAL A 471 -32.55 -4.82 -20.64
C VAL A 471 -31.11 -5.13 -21.00
N LEU A 472 -30.33 -4.10 -21.34
CA LEU A 472 -28.92 -4.22 -21.68
C LEU A 472 -28.09 -4.65 -20.46
N ALA A 473 -28.36 -4.13 -19.26
CA ALA A 473 -27.65 -4.51 -18.04
C ALA A 473 -27.76 -6.01 -17.73
N ILE A 474 -28.96 -6.60 -17.90
CA ILE A 474 -29.17 -8.03 -17.68
C ILE A 474 -28.34 -8.85 -18.68
N ALA A 475 -28.41 -8.49 -19.97
CA ALA A 475 -27.67 -9.18 -21.02
C ALA A 475 -26.15 -9.07 -20.83
N GLU A 476 -25.64 -7.85 -20.67
CA GLU A 476 -24.22 -7.58 -20.48
C GLU A 476 -23.68 -8.16 -19.17
N GLY A 477 -24.47 -8.12 -18.09
CA GLY A 477 -24.13 -8.74 -16.82
C GLY A 477 -23.97 -10.25 -16.92
N ALA A 478 -24.90 -10.93 -17.61
CA ALA A 478 -24.82 -12.38 -17.83
C ALA A 478 -23.60 -12.76 -18.69
N ILE A 479 -23.36 -12.03 -19.78
CA ILE A 479 -22.19 -12.22 -20.65
C ILE A 479 -20.91 -12.03 -19.86
N THR A 480 -20.81 -10.94 -19.10
CA THR A 480 -19.63 -10.60 -18.30
C THR A 480 -19.36 -11.67 -17.24
N PHE A 481 -20.41 -12.14 -16.55
CA PHE A 481 -20.30 -13.24 -15.59
C PHE A 481 -19.68 -14.48 -16.23
N LEU A 482 -20.22 -14.92 -17.37
CA LEU A 482 -19.74 -16.11 -18.08
C LEU A 482 -18.28 -15.94 -18.52
N LEU A 483 -17.93 -14.81 -19.14
CA LEU A 483 -16.58 -14.54 -19.62
C LEU A 483 -15.55 -14.50 -18.47
N PHE A 484 -15.86 -13.78 -17.38
CA PHE A 484 -15.00 -13.74 -16.20
C PHE A 484 -14.86 -15.13 -15.58
N TRP A 485 -15.96 -15.84 -15.35
CA TRP A 485 -15.95 -17.17 -14.74
C TRP A 485 -15.14 -18.17 -15.56
N LEU A 486 -15.32 -18.19 -16.89
CA LEU A 486 -14.57 -19.04 -17.80
C LEU A 486 -13.08 -18.72 -17.78
N LEU A 487 -12.70 -17.44 -17.91
CA LEU A 487 -11.30 -17.05 -18.00
C LEU A 487 -10.56 -17.27 -16.68
N ILE A 488 -11.20 -16.94 -15.54
CA ILE A 488 -10.65 -17.18 -14.21
C ILE A 488 -10.37 -18.68 -13.99
N LYS A 489 -11.32 -19.55 -14.35
CA LYS A 489 -11.15 -21.00 -14.20
C LYS A 489 -10.13 -21.58 -15.18
N LYS A 490 -10.23 -21.22 -16.47
CA LYS A 490 -9.37 -21.77 -17.53
C LYS A 490 -7.91 -21.38 -17.36
N MET A 491 -7.64 -20.14 -16.94
CA MET A 491 -6.27 -19.62 -16.78
C MET A 491 -5.77 -19.62 -15.32
N ASN A 492 -6.57 -20.13 -14.38
CA ASN A 492 -6.30 -20.13 -12.95
C ASN A 492 -5.83 -18.76 -12.40
N ILE A 493 -6.56 -17.70 -12.80
CA ILE A 493 -6.24 -16.32 -12.43
C ILE A 493 -6.43 -16.15 -10.91
N GLN A 494 -5.49 -15.46 -10.26
CA GLN A 494 -5.46 -15.22 -8.82
C GLN A 494 -6.37 -14.04 -8.43
N THR A 495 -7.66 -14.15 -8.73
CA THR A 495 -8.66 -13.18 -8.27
C THR A 495 -8.84 -13.26 -6.76
N PRO A 496 -9.49 -12.26 -6.13
CA PRO A 496 -9.56 -12.24 -4.68
C PRO A 496 -10.26 -13.46 -4.06
N GLY A 497 -9.66 -14.00 -3.01
CA GLY A 497 -10.08 -15.25 -2.37
C GLY A 497 -9.66 -16.52 -3.10
N ARG A 498 -8.72 -16.43 -4.06
CA ARG A 498 -8.02 -17.57 -4.69
C ARG A 498 -6.52 -17.48 -4.42
N GLY A 499 -5.91 -18.61 -4.05
CA GLY A 499 -4.47 -18.77 -3.84
C GLY A 499 -3.88 -17.79 -2.82
N SER A 500 -2.87 -17.00 -3.23
CA SER A 500 -2.16 -16.08 -2.32
C SER A 500 -2.86 -14.72 -2.13
N ASN A 501 -3.92 -14.43 -2.89
CA ASN A 501 -4.70 -13.20 -2.80
C ASN A 501 -5.89 -13.36 -1.85
N ASN A 502 -5.60 -13.80 -0.62
CA ASN A 502 -6.62 -13.89 0.42
C ASN A 502 -6.84 -12.51 1.04
N PHE A 503 -8.08 -12.06 1.01
CA PHE A 503 -8.51 -10.95 1.84
C PHE A 503 -8.29 -11.36 3.30
N LYS A 504 -7.47 -10.63 4.05
CA LYS A 504 -7.52 -10.67 5.51
C LYS A 504 -8.12 -9.35 5.95
N LEU A 505 -9.44 -9.21 5.83
CA LEU A 505 -10.13 -8.30 6.72
C LEU A 505 -10.14 -8.96 8.10
N ILE A 506 -9.60 -8.24 9.06
CA ILE A 506 -9.55 -8.63 10.46
C ILE A 506 -11.00 -8.59 10.95
N ASP A 507 -11.67 -9.73 11.06
CA ASP A 507 -13.00 -9.78 11.69
C ASP A 507 -12.89 -9.48 13.20
N LYS A 508 -14.00 -9.17 13.88
CA LYS A 508 -13.97 -8.81 15.32
C LYS A 508 -13.28 -9.89 16.17
N LYS A 509 -13.38 -11.15 15.76
CA LYS A 509 -12.79 -12.31 16.43
C LYS A 509 -11.27 -12.39 16.17
N THR A 510 -10.83 -12.12 14.95
CA THR A 510 -9.43 -12.01 14.52
C THR A 510 -8.80 -10.73 15.09
N TYR A 511 -9.57 -9.66 15.30
CA TYR A 511 -9.14 -8.43 15.97
C TYR A 511 -8.95 -8.69 17.46
N GLN A 512 -9.87 -9.42 18.09
CA GLN A 512 -9.70 -9.91 19.46
C GLN A 512 -8.51 -10.87 19.55
N GLU A 513 -8.37 -11.83 18.63
CA GLU A 513 -7.22 -12.74 18.57
C GLU A 513 -5.91 -12.02 18.22
N MET A 514 -5.93 -10.91 17.47
CA MET A 514 -4.78 -10.05 17.19
C MET A 514 -4.47 -9.13 18.36
N LYS A 515 -5.48 -8.71 19.14
CA LYS A 515 -5.31 -8.00 20.41
C LYS A 515 -4.72 -8.94 21.46
N ASP A 516 -5.17 -10.20 21.47
CA ASP A 516 -4.68 -11.27 22.35
C ASP A 516 -3.30 -11.80 21.89
N LYS A 517 -3.02 -11.84 20.58
CA LYS A 517 -1.69 -12.17 20.02
C LYS A 517 -0.69 -11.02 20.11
N ASN A 518 -1.13 -9.77 19.97
CA ASN A 518 -0.26 -8.61 20.24
C ASN A 518 0.02 -8.47 21.74
N ASN A 519 -0.89 -8.90 22.62
CA ASN A 519 -0.57 -9.05 24.04
C ASN A 519 0.40 -10.21 24.33
N LYS A 520 0.43 -11.27 23.50
CA LYS A 520 1.40 -12.38 23.66
C LYS A 520 2.77 -12.12 23.02
N ASN A 521 2.84 -11.29 21.98
CA ASN A 521 4.10 -10.90 21.32
C ASN A 521 4.67 -9.55 21.82
N LYS A 522 4.03 -8.88 22.78
CA LYS A 522 4.57 -7.70 23.51
C LYS A 522 5.33 -8.06 24.80
N ASN A 523 5.65 -9.34 25.02
CA ASN A 523 6.38 -9.78 26.22
C ASN A 523 7.91 -9.60 26.15
N GLU A 524 8.46 -9.10 25.05
CA GLU A 524 9.83 -8.59 25.04
C GLU A 524 9.80 -7.07 25.10
N VAL A 525 9.56 -6.56 26.31
CA VAL A 525 9.95 -5.19 26.63
C VAL A 525 11.48 -5.20 26.73
N ASP A 526 12.13 -4.41 25.88
CA ASP A 526 13.58 -4.18 25.91
C ASP A 526 14.05 -3.91 27.35
N THR A 527 15.03 -4.69 27.82
CA THR A 527 15.59 -4.62 29.17
C THR A 527 16.02 -3.19 29.54
N LYS A 528 16.49 -2.41 28.56
CA LYS A 528 16.85 -1.00 28.75
C LYS A 528 15.64 -0.14 29.13
N THR A 529 14.46 -0.39 28.54
CA THR A 529 13.21 0.32 28.86
C THR A 529 12.74 0.03 30.29
N ILE A 530 12.78 -1.24 30.73
CA ILE A 530 12.43 -1.62 32.11
C ILE A 530 13.40 -0.98 33.11
N GLN A 531 14.70 -1.02 32.82
CA GLN A 531 15.72 -0.43 33.68
C GLN A 531 15.57 1.09 33.81
N ILE A 532 15.19 1.78 32.72
CA ILE A 532 14.88 3.22 32.76
C ILE A 532 13.63 3.48 33.60
N ILE A 533 12.55 2.70 33.47
CA ILE A 533 11.34 2.83 34.29
C ILE A 533 11.65 2.64 35.79
N ASN A 534 12.48 1.65 36.12
CA ASN A 534 12.90 1.41 37.50
C ASN A 534 13.77 2.56 38.03
N ALA A 535 14.68 3.09 37.21
CA ALA A 535 15.49 4.25 37.58
C ALA A 535 14.66 5.54 37.72
N LEU A 536 13.48 5.62 37.09
CA LEU A 536 12.49 6.70 37.28
C LEU A 536 11.62 6.52 38.55
N GLY A 537 11.85 5.46 39.34
CA GLY A 537 11.17 5.24 40.61
C GLY A 537 9.92 4.35 40.53
N SER A 538 9.78 3.54 39.48
CA SER A 538 8.67 2.63 39.11
C SER A 538 7.63 3.21 38.15
N LEU A 539 6.85 2.32 37.53
CA LEU A 539 5.75 2.70 36.62
C LEU A 539 4.72 3.59 37.31
N GLU A 540 4.40 3.32 38.59
CA GLU A 540 3.40 4.07 39.34
C GLU A 540 3.86 5.49 39.67
N ASN A 541 5.17 5.72 39.69
CA ASN A 541 5.74 7.05 39.92
C ASN A 541 5.69 7.94 38.68
N ILE A 542 5.44 7.38 37.49
CA ILE A 542 5.40 8.11 36.23
C ILE A 542 3.98 8.60 35.97
N GLU A 543 3.77 9.91 35.94
CA GLU A 543 2.48 10.53 35.56
C GLU A 543 2.36 10.67 34.05
N ASN A 544 3.43 11.11 33.38
CA ASN A 544 3.49 11.17 31.93
C ASN A 544 4.94 11.01 31.42
N VAL A 545 5.07 10.52 30.20
CA VAL A 545 6.34 10.46 29.47
C VAL A 545 6.12 10.97 28.06
N THR A 546 6.90 11.97 27.71
CA THR A 546 6.97 12.50 26.35
C THR A 546 8.44 12.66 25.97
N ALA A 547 8.74 12.83 24.68
CA ALA A 547 10.09 13.17 24.27
C ALA A 547 10.08 14.29 23.25
N CYS A 548 11.10 15.13 23.33
CA CYS A 548 11.50 15.97 22.20
C CYS A 548 12.67 15.31 21.46
N ALA A 549 13.31 16.04 20.56
CA ALA A 549 14.32 15.48 19.65
C ALA A 549 15.53 14.83 20.34
N THR A 550 15.92 15.30 21.54
CA THR A 550 17.10 14.81 22.27
C THR A 550 16.84 14.53 23.75
N ARG A 551 15.65 14.87 24.26
CA ARG A 551 15.34 14.78 25.68
C ARG A 551 14.06 13.99 25.92
N LEU A 552 14.13 13.02 26.83
CA LEU A 552 13.00 12.35 27.42
C LEU A 552 12.49 13.23 28.57
N ARG A 553 11.24 13.68 28.48
CA ARG A 553 10.56 14.52 29.46
C ARG A 553 9.60 13.64 30.25
N VAL A 554 9.81 13.58 31.56
CA VAL A 554 9.05 12.73 32.46
C VAL A 554 8.46 13.61 33.56
N SER A 555 7.14 13.56 33.75
CA SER A 555 6.53 14.04 34.98
C SER A 555 6.39 12.88 35.95
N LEU A 556 6.96 13.04 37.14
CA LEU A 556 6.93 12.06 38.22
C LEU A 556 6.00 12.52 39.36
N LYS A 557 5.36 11.58 40.05
CA LYS A 557 4.63 11.87 41.29
C LYS A 557 5.57 12.38 42.38
N SER A 558 6.79 11.84 42.43
CA SER A 558 7.89 12.26 43.30
C SER A 558 9.25 12.09 42.62
N SER A 559 10.14 13.07 42.77
CA SER A 559 11.51 13.02 42.26
C SER A 559 12.49 12.29 43.19
N ASN A 560 12.07 11.91 44.40
CA ASN A 560 12.97 11.31 45.40
C ASN A 560 13.37 9.86 45.07
N SER A 561 12.56 9.17 44.26
CA SER A 561 12.81 7.79 43.81
C SER A 561 13.55 7.73 42.46
N LEU A 562 13.97 8.86 41.92
CA LEU A 562 14.77 8.94 40.69
C LEU A 562 16.25 8.62 40.99
N ASP A 563 16.78 7.58 40.35
CA ASP A 563 18.20 7.23 40.36
C ASP A 563 18.93 7.79 39.13
N VAL A 564 19.39 9.03 39.25
CA VAL A 564 20.08 9.77 38.18
C VAL A 564 21.35 9.05 37.69
N ASN A 565 22.08 8.39 38.59
CA ASN A 565 23.33 7.71 38.23
C ASN A 565 23.06 6.49 37.35
N LYS A 566 22.01 5.73 37.68
CA LYS A 566 21.57 4.59 36.89
C LYS A 566 21.06 5.02 35.51
N VAL A 567 20.33 6.13 35.43
CA VAL A 567 19.90 6.69 34.14
C VAL A 567 21.08 7.13 33.25
N LYS A 568 22.15 7.70 33.84
CA LYS A 568 23.39 8.02 33.11
C LYS A 568 24.08 6.77 32.56
N GLN A 569 24.18 5.71 33.38
CA GLN A 569 24.74 4.42 32.96
C GLN A 569 23.94 3.78 31.82
N LEU A 570 22.63 4.04 31.77
CA LEU A 570 21.74 3.59 30.71
C LEU A 570 21.78 4.46 29.44
N GLY A 571 22.71 5.43 29.36
CA GLY A 571 23.00 6.20 28.15
C GLY A 571 22.46 7.63 28.14
N SER A 572 22.01 8.17 29.29
CA SER A 572 21.69 9.59 29.40
C SER A 572 22.96 10.43 29.49
N MET A 573 23.08 11.44 28.63
CA MET A 573 24.20 12.39 28.56
C MET A 573 24.03 13.60 29.49
N GLY A 574 22.88 13.72 30.15
CA GLY A 574 22.63 14.78 31.13
C GLY A 574 21.17 14.83 31.60
N GLU A 575 20.92 15.58 32.66
CA GLU A 575 19.62 15.66 33.31
C GLU A 575 19.29 17.09 33.76
N VAL A 576 18.01 17.43 33.74
CA VAL A 576 17.46 18.66 34.34
C VAL A 576 16.28 18.25 35.21
N ILE A 577 16.37 18.51 36.51
CA ILE A 577 15.35 18.10 37.49
C ILE A 577 14.77 19.34 38.15
N ASN A 578 13.47 19.56 37.95
CA ASN A 578 12.70 20.66 38.55
C ASN A 578 11.49 20.07 39.29
N ASN A 579 11.64 19.78 40.58
CA ASN A 579 10.65 19.05 41.38
C ASN A 579 10.18 17.79 40.64
N LYS A 580 8.89 17.73 40.30
CA LYS A 580 8.23 16.62 39.62
C LYS A 580 8.59 16.50 38.13
N SER A 581 9.17 17.52 37.51
CA SER A 581 9.51 17.50 36.10
C SER A 581 10.99 17.15 35.89
N VAL A 582 11.23 16.03 35.22
CA VAL A 582 12.57 15.51 34.93
C VAL A 582 12.79 15.50 33.43
N GLN A 583 13.94 16.00 32.97
CA GLN A 583 14.37 15.89 31.58
C GLN A 583 15.68 15.12 31.51
N LEU A 584 15.72 14.04 30.74
CA LEU A 584 16.89 13.18 30.56
C LEU A 584 17.35 13.27 29.09
N ILE A 585 18.64 13.54 28.86
CA ILE A 585 19.18 13.81 27.52
C ILE A 585 19.72 12.51 26.92
N PHE A 586 18.89 11.79 26.14
CA PHE A 586 19.27 10.54 25.46
C PHE A 586 19.65 10.72 23.98
N GLY A 587 19.68 11.96 23.48
CA GLY A 587 19.95 12.22 22.06
C GLY A 587 18.87 11.63 21.15
N GLY A 588 19.24 11.14 19.97
CA GLY A 588 18.31 10.59 18.97
C GLY A 588 17.43 9.42 19.48
N GLU A 589 17.79 8.78 20.60
CA GLU A 589 17.03 7.69 21.21
C GLU A 589 15.83 8.16 22.05
N ALA A 590 15.73 9.44 22.41
CA ALA A 590 14.70 9.94 23.31
C ALA A 590 13.26 9.65 22.82
N ALA A 591 12.99 9.81 21.52
CA ALA A 591 11.68 9.55 20.94
C ALA A 591 11.32 8.06 20.99
N ILE A 592 12.29 7.19 20.69
CA ILE A 592 12.12 5.73 20.73
C ILE A 592 11.87 5.26 22.16
N LEU A 593 12.61 5.80 23.13
CA LEU A 593 12.44 5.48 24.54
C LEU A 593 11.07 5.93 25.07
N SER A 594 10.59 7.12 24.68
CA SER A 594 9.25 7.58 25.06
C SER A 594 8.15 6.69 24.51
N GLU A 595 8.26 6.24 23.26
CA GLU A 595 7.30 5.34 22.64
C GLU A 595 7.27 3.99 23.38
N LYS A 596 8.45 3.40 23.63
CA LYS A 596 8.57 2.13 24.38
C LYS A 596 8.04 2.22 25.81
N ILE A 597 8.29 3.32 26.54
CA ILE A 597 7.79 3.50 27.90
C ILE A 597 6.26 3.69 27.90
N ASN A 598 5.73 4.49 26.97
CA ASN A 598 4.27 4.65 26.83
C ASN A 598 3.59 3.34 26.43
N ASP A 599 4.21 2.54 25.57
CA ASP A 599 3.74 1.19 25.24
C ASP A 599 3.61 0.32 26.49
N VAL A 600 4.57 0.41 27.42
CA VAL A 600 4.54 -0.33 28.70
C VAL A 600 3.43 0.19 29.63
N ILE A 601 3.27 1.51 29.73
CA ILE A 601 2.21 2.16 30.53
C ILE A 601 0.81 1.77 30.01
N ASP A 602 0.59 1.86 28.70
CA ASP A 602 -0.70 1.58 28.06
C ASP A 602 -1.07 0.10 28.10
N SER A 603 -0.08 -0.79 28.07
CA SER A 603 -0.29 -2.24 28.09
C SER A 603 -0.70 -2.78 29.47
N LYS A 604 -0.67 -1.95 30.53
CA LYS A 604 -0.93 -2.34 31.94
C LYS A 604 -0.21 -3.65 32.32
N ILE A 605 1.01 -3.83 31.82
CA ILE A 605 1.84 -4.97 32.18
C ILE A 605 2.19 -4.80 33.65
N ASP A 606 1.94 -5.83 34.46
CA ASP A 606 2.25 -5.80 35.88
C ASP A 606 3.76 -5.99 36.08
N ILE A 607 4.48 -4.88 36.12
CA ILE A 607 5.95 -4.82 36.29
C ILE A 607 6.33 -4.92 37.77
N SER A 608 5.36 -4.88 38.69
CA SER A 608 5.58 -4.91 40.14
C SER A 608 6.18 -6.23 40.63
N ASN A 609 6.02 -7.31 39.85
CA ASN A 609 6.60 -8.63 40.15
C ASN A 609 8.03 -8.82 39.61
N ILE A 610 8.62 -7.80 38.96
CA ILE A 610 10.01 -7.83 38.51
C ILE A 610 10.85 -7.08 39.55
N ASN A 611 10.97 -7.65 40.75
CA ASN A 611 11.85 -7.12 41.78
C ASN A 611 13.18 -7.87 41.82
N PHE A 612 14.22 -7.17 41.39
CA PHE A 612 15.63 -7.53 41.56
C PHE A 612 16.09 -6.97 42.90
N GLU A 613 15.78 -7.65 44.01
CA GLU A 613 16.52 -7.62 45.28
C GLU A 613 15.72 -8.38 46.36
N ASN A 614 16.41 -9.31 47.05
CA ASN A 614 15.96 -10.16 48.17
C ASN A 614 15.16 -11.45 47.85
N ASN A 615 15.90 -12.51 47.52
CA ASN A 615 15.45 -13.90 47.64
C ASN A 615 15.75 -14.43 49.06
N ASN A 616 14.77 -14.39 49.98
CA ASN A 616 14.71 -15.28 51.13
C ASN A 616 13.26 -15.28 51.67
N GLU A 617 12.75 -16.48 51.94
CA GLU A 617 11.42 -16.80 52.49
C GLU A 617 10.22 -16.80 51.51
N LEU A 618 10.12 -17.88 50.73
CA LEU A 618 8.85 -18.60 50.49
C LEU A 618 9.15 -20.07 50.19
N ILE A 619 9.73 -20.75 51.20
CA ILE A 619 9.51 -22.19 51.41
C ILE A 619 8.20 -22.30 52.19
N LYS A 620 7.09 -22.56 51.51
CA LYS A 620 6.19 -23.68 51.80
C LYS A 620 4.88 -23.55 51.04
N ASN A 621 4.62 -24.64 50.31
CA ASN A 621 3.37 -25.06 49.69
C ASN A 621 3.12 -24.38 48.32
N GLU A 622 3.13 -25.08 47.19
CA GLU A 622 2.69 -26.47 46.97
C GLU A 622 3.62 -27.23 46.00
N ASN A 623 3.94 -28.45 46.42
CA ASN A 623 4.61 -29.47 45.62
C ASN A 623 3.69 -29.98 44.50
N VAL A 624 4.08 -29.79 43.25
CA VAL A 624 4.14 -30.90 42.28
C VAL A 624 5.44 -30.79 41.50
N LYS A 625 6.30 -31.77 41.76
CA LYS A 625 7.67 -31.95 41.31
C LYS A 625 7.76 -32.14 39.80
N SER A 626 8.59 -31.32 39.16
CA SER A 626 9.58 -31.80 38.20
C SER A 626 10.90 -31.17 38.60
N SER A 627 11.75 -31.97 39.22
CA SER A 627 13.06 -31.58 39.73
C SER A 627 13.98 -31.22 38.57
N GLU A 628 14.15 -29.93 38.26
CA GLU A 628 15.33 -29.47 37.55
C GLU A 628 16.51 -29.60 38.52
N LYS A 629 17.28 -30.67 38.35
CA LYS A 629 18.50 -30.91 39.09
C LYS A 629 19.47 -29.77 38.77
N LYS A 630 19.81 -28.93 39.76
CA LYS A 630 21.01 -28.08 39.73
C LYS A 630 22.23 -29.00 39.67
N ASN A 631 22.61 -29.37 38.45
CA ASN A 631 23.69 -30.31 38.19
C ASN A 631 24.75 -29.62 37.35
N ASN A 632 26.00 -29.81 37.74
CA ASN A 632 27.13 -29.38 36.92
C ASN A 632 27.10 -30.13 35.59
N PHE A 633 27.33 -29.42 34.48
CA PHE A 633 27.45 -30.02 33.16
C PHE A 633 28.77 -29.64 32.50
N ILE A 634 29.19 -30.45 31.54
CA ILE A 634 30.45 -30.31 30.82
C ILE A 634 30.17 -29.95 29.38
N VAL A 635 30.97 -29.03 28.84
CA VAL A 635 30.97 -28.67 27.43
C VAL A 635 32.20 -29.27 26.75
N TYR A 636 31.96 -29.94 25.63
CA TYR A 636 32.94 -30.76 24.92
C TYR A 636 33.35 -30.11 23.60
N SER A 637 34.56 -30.45 23.13
CA SER A 637 35.03 -29.99 21.83
C SER A 637 34.22 -30.62 20.70
N PRO A 638 33.59 -29.82 19.81
CA PRO A 638 32.80 -30.33 18.70
C PRO A 638 33.65 -30.94 17.58
N VAL A 639 34.97 -30.69 17.59
CA VAL A 639 35.89 -30.98 16.49
C VAL A 639 37.33 -31.09 17.01
N ASP A 640 38.26 -31.61 16.22
CA ASP A 640 39.68 -31.47 16.54
C ASP A 640 40.06 -30.00 16.41
N CYS A 641 40.61 -29.40 17.47
CA CYS A 641 40.78 -27.95 17.53
C CYS A 641 41.95 -27.52 18.43
N GLN A 642 42.28 -26.23 18.35
CA GLN A 642 43.03 -25.53 19.38
C GLN A 642 42.07 -24.67 20.20
N VAL A 643 42.10 -24.78 21.53
CA VAL A 643 41.25 -23.98 22.42
C VAL A 643 41.96 -22.68 22.79
N ILE A 644 41.23 -21.56 22.72
CA ILE A 644 41.70 -20.24 23.12
C ILE A 644 40.72 -19.60 24.10
N THR A 645 41.21 -18.75 25.00
CA THR A 645 40.34 -17.94 25.87
C THR A 645 39.61 -16.86 25.07
N LEU A 646 38.43 -16.43 25.55
CA LEU A 646 37.63 -15.40 24.89
C LEU A 646 38.38 -14.07 24.71
N ASP A 647 39.32 -13.74 25.61
CA ASP A 647 40.17 -12.55 25.52
C ASP A 647 40.99 -12.46 24.22
N ASN A 648 41.23 -13.61 23.57
CA ASN A 648 42.03 -13.76 22.35
C ASN A 648 41.17 -13.90 21.08
N VAL A 649 39.85 -13.68 21.17
CA VAL A 649 38.93 -13.69 20.03
C VAL A 649 38.96 -12.35 19.31
N CYS A 650 38.94 -12.35 17.99
CA CYS A 650 38.99 -11.14 17.15
C CYS A 650 37.65 -10.38 17.04
N ASP A 651 36.75 -10.57 18.01
CA ASP A 651 35.42 -9.97 18.09
C ASP A 651 35.15 -9.42 19.49
N ASP A 652 34.77 -8.14 19.56
CA ASP A 652 34.63 -7.42 20.83
C ASP A 652 33.43 -7.91 21.66
N ALA A 653 32.38 -8.46 21.05
CA ALA A 653 31.22 -8.95 21.81
C ALA A 653 31.56 -10.22 22.56
N PHE A 654 32.30 -11.14 21.94
CA PHE A 654 32.78 -12.36 22.59
C PHE A 654 33.92 -12.07 23.57
N LYS A 655 34.85 -11.17 23.22
CA LYS A 655 35.96 -10.76 24.10
C LYS A 655 35.46 -10.14 25.41
N ASN A 656 34.42 -9.31 25.33
CA ASN A 656 33.82 -8.68 26.51
C ASN A 656 32.72 -9.55 27.16
N LYS A 657 32.59 -10.83 26.78
CA LYS A 657 31.63 -11.80 27.33
C LYS A 657 30.16 -11.35 27.28
N LEU A 658 29.79 -10.48 26.33
CA LEU A 658 28.43 -9.93 26.21
C LEU A 658 27.38 -11.00 25.85
N LEU A 659 27.83 -12.10 25.21
CA LEU A 659 26.99 -13.20 24.75
C LEU A 659 27.07 -14.44 25.66
N GLY A 660 27.78 -14.32 26.79
CA GLY A 660 28.02 -15.44 27.71
C GLY A 660 29.50 -15.66 28.02
N ASP A 661 29.75 -16.48 29.04
CA ASP A 661 31.09 -16.93 29.41
C ASP A 661 31.41 -18.28 28.76
N GLY A 662 32.70 -18.56 28.51
CA GLY A 662 33.14 -19.79 27.85
C GLY A 662 34.52 -19.69 27.23
N VAL A 663 34.70 -20.31 26.06
CA VAL A 663 35.96 -20.31 25.29
C VAL A 663 35.69 -20.08 23.81
N ALA A 664 36.74 -19.93 23.02
CA ALA A 664 36.65 -20.13 21.58
C ALA A 664 37.59 -21.25 21.12
N ILE A 665 37.31 -21.83 19.97
CA ILE A 665 38.14 -22.86 19.36
C ILE A 665 38.57 -22.47 17.95
N ILE A 666 39.71 -22.97 17.52
CA ILE A 666 40.18 -22.88 16.13
C ILE A 666 40.08 -24.29 15.54
N PRO A 667 39.10 -24.56 14.65
CA PRO A 667 38.83 -25.90 14.13
C PRO A 667 39.93 -26.38 13.18
N LYS A 668 40.25 -27.68 13.23
CA LYS A 668 41.23 -28.37 12.36
C LYS A 668 40.62 -29.44 11.46
N SER A 669 39.33 -29.76 11.63
CA SER A 669 38.60 -30.66 10.75
C SER A 669 37.21 -30.13 10.43
N ASN A 670 36.60 -30.68 9.37
CA ASN A 670 35.36 -30.14 8.79
C ASN A 670 34.10 -30.62 9.51
N GLU A 671 34.18 -31.69 10.31
CA GLU A 671 32.98 -32.31 10.90
C GLU A 671 32.75 -31.83 12.33
N PHE A 672 31.64 -31.11 12.55
CA PHE A 672 31.25 -30.60 13.86
C PHE A 672 30.18 -31.48 14.51
N TYR A 673 30.40 -31.76 15.79
CA TYR A 673 29.58 -32.64 16.61
C TYR A 673 28.97 -31.88 17.80
N SER A 674 28.05 -32.52 18.51
CA SER A 674 27.41 -31.96 19.71
C SER A 674 28.44 -31.50 20.73
N ILE A 675 28.25 -30.31 21.28
CA ILE A 675 29.07 -29.73 22.35
C ILE A 675 28.59 -30.12 23.76
N ILE A 676 27.43 -30.79 23.86
CA ILE A 676 26.84 -31.25 25.12
C ILE A 676 26.63 -32.76 25.11
N GLU A 677 26.63 -33.36 26.30
CA GLU A 677 26.49 -34.80 26.49
C GLU A 677 25.08 -35.30 26.16
N LYS A 678 24.05 -34.54 26.57
CA LYS A 678 22.64 -34.84 26.33
C LYS A 678 21.81 -33.55 26.42
N GLY A 679 20.87 -33.37 25.49
CA GLY A 679 19.96 -32.23 25.47
C GLY A 679 19.21 -32.10 24.15
N VAL A 680 18.87 -30.88 23.75
CA VAL A 680 18.13 -30.57 22.51
C VAL A 680 18.79 -29.42 21.77
N LEU A 681 18.85 -29.48 20.43
CA LEU A 681 19.19 -28.31 19.63
C LEU A 681 17.97 -27.36 19.61
N GLU A 682 18.00 -26.30 20.40
CA GLU A 682 16.86 -25.39 20.56
C GLU A 682 16.65 -24.52 19.31
N ASN A 683 17.74 -24.02 18.73
CA ASN A 683 17.67 -23.12 17.59
C ASN A 683 18.92 -23.23 16.67
N CYS A 684 18.71 -22.98 15.37
CA CYS A 684 19.77 -22.84 14.37
C CYS A 684 19.43 -21.70 13.40
N PHE A 685 20.20 -20.61 13.45
CA PHE A 685 19.93 -19.39 12.67
C PHE A 685 19.85 -19.65 11.16
N ASP A 686 19.14 -18.79 10.41
CA ASP A 686 18.87 -18.98 8.97
C ASP A 686 20.15 -19.15 8.13
N THR A 687 21.22 -18.45 8.47
CA THR A 687 22.53 -18.53 7.81
C THR A 687 23.43 -19.67 8.32
N LYS A 688 22.93 -20.53 9.21
CA LYS A 688 23.52 -21.80 9.65
C LYS A 688 24.91 -21.72 10.31
N HIS A 689 25.29 -20.54 10.79
CA HIS A 689 26.56 -20.32 11.48
C HIS A 689 26.46 -20.47 13.01
N CYS A 690 25.27 -20.30 13.60
CA CYS A 690 25.07 -20.29 15.05
C CYS A 690 24.04 -21.37 15.46
N TYR A 691 24.42 -22.15 16.48
CA TYR A 691 23.67 -23.28 17.02
C TYR A 691 23.51 -23.13 18.53
N ILE A 692 22.27 -23.14 19.02
CA ILE A 692 21.96 -23.04 20.47
C ILE A 692 21.49 -24.40 20.96
N PHE A 693 22.21 -24.94 21.93
CA PHE A 693 21.94 -26.22 22.57
C PHE A 693 21.36 -25.98 23.97
N LYS A 694 20.21 -26.58 24.25
CA LYS A 694 19.64 -26.60 25.59
C LYS A 694 20.02 -27.91 26.29
N THR A 695 20.72 -27.81 27.41
CA THR A 695 21.12 -28.96 28.24
C THR A 695 19.89 -29.58 28.92
N ASP A 696 19.99 -30.83 29.38
CA ASP A 696 18.95 -31.45 30.23
C ASP A 696 18.78 -30.69 31.56
N GLU A 697 19.83 -29.96 31.99
CA GLU A 697 19.85 -29.05 33.14
C GLU A 697 19.19 -27.68 32.87
N GLY A 698 18.81 -27.40 31.61
CA GLY A 698 18.01 -26.25 31.22
C GLY A 698 18.79 -25.02 30.71
N GLN A 699 20.11 -25.11 30.52
CA GLN A 699 20.96 -23.97 30.12
C GLN A 699 21.20 -23.98 28.62
N ASN A 700 21.27 -22.77 28.06
CA ASN A 700 21.59 -22.58 26.66
C ASN A 700 23.09 -22.39 26.47
N VAL A 701 23.69 -23.30 25.70
CA VAL A 701 25.09 -23.25 25.26
C VAL A 701 25.10 -22.98 23.77
N MET A 702 25.72 -21.88 23.37
CA MET A 702 25.82 -21.45 21.98
C MET A 702 27.17 -21.85 21.38
N MET A 703 27.13 -22.43 20.17
CA MET A 703 28.28 -22.63 19.30
C MET A 703 28.15 -21.75 18.07
N HIS A 704 29.05 -20.77 17.93
CA HIS A 704 29.07 -19.82 16.83
C HIS A 704 30.25 -20.09 15.90
N ILE A 705 30.02 -20.74 14.75
CA ILE A 705 31.08 -21.23 13.86
C ILE A 705 31.61 -20.12 12.95
N GLY A 706 32.83 -19.65 13.25
CA GLY A 706 33.50 -18.55 12.53
C GLY A 706 32.94 -17.17 12.87
N ILE A 707 33.82 -16.18 13.05
CA ILE A 707 33.44 -14.77 13.23
C ILE A 707 33.05 -14.16 11.88
N ASP A 708 31.93 -13.43 11.84
CA ASP A 708 31.29 -12.85 10.65
C ASP A 708 30.97 -13.85 9.53
N SER A 709 30.86 -15.15 9.84
CA SER A 709 30.48 -16.18 8.87
C SER A 709 29.02 -16.05 8.39
N VAL A 710 28.21 -15.22 9.05
CA VAL A 710 26.86 -14.80 8.61
C VAL A 710 26.88 -14.19 7.20
N GLU A 711 27.95 -13.47 6.83
CA GLU A 711 28.12 -12.83 5.52
C GLU A 711 28.27 -13.85 4.39
N LEU A 712 28.66 -15.09 4.73
CA LEU A 712 28.80 -16.18 3.78
C LEU A 712 27.46 -16.84 3.42
N ASN A 713 26.32 -16.34 3.94
CA ASN A 713 24.95 -16.73 3.58
C ASN A 713 24.70 -18.25 3.58
N GLY A 714 25.27 -18.98 4.56
CA GLY A 714 25.07 -20.42 4.71
C GLY A 714 25.92 -21.30 3.77
N ILE A 715 26.70 -20.74 2.85
CA ILE A 715 27.46 -21.48 1.83
C ILE A 715 28.46 -22.51 2.40
N PRO A 716 29.19 -22.24 3.52
CA PRO A 716 30.15 -23.20 4.07
C PRO A 716 29.50 -24.38 4.82
N PHE A 717 28.20 -24.33 5.12
CA PHE A 717 27.55 -25.20 6.09
C PHE A 717 26.64 -26.24 5.44
N ASP A 718 26.87 -27.52 5.73
CA ASP A 718 26.00 -28.64 5.37
C ASP A 718 25.42 -29.28 6.64
N VAL A 719 24.26 -28.76 7.04
CA VAL A 719 23.57 -29.06 8.31
C VAL A 719 23.01 -30.48 8.30
N LYS A 720 23.27 -31.26 9.35
CA LYS A 720 22.86 -32.67 9.49
C LYS A 720 21.80 -32.92 10.56
N ILE A 721 21.30 -31.87 11.20
CA ILE A 721 20.35 -31.96 12.33
C ILE A 721 19.20 -30.94 12.17
N LYS A 722 18.00 -31.29 12.67
CA LYS A 722 16.84 -30.38 12.67
C LYS A 722 16.69 -29.66 14.01
N GLU A 723 16.08 -28.48 14.00
CA GLU A 723 15.67 -27.80 15.24
C GLU A 723 14.74 -28.67 16.08
N LYS A 724 14.87 -28.55 17.40
CA LYS A 724 14.16 -29.34 18.42
C LYS A 724 14.48 -30.84 18.40
N GLU A 725 15.50 -31.28 17.66
CA GLU A 725 15.99 -32.66 17.69
C GLU A 725 16.87 -32.90 18.94
N LYS A 726 16.73 -34.08 19.56
CA LYS A 726 17.57 -34.49 20.69
C LYS A 726 19.01 -34.69 20.24
N VAL A 727 19.95 -34.20 21.04
CA VAL A 727 21.39 -34.33 20.83
C VAL A 727 22.02 -35.16 21.95
N PHE A 728 23.11 -35.84 21.61
CA PHE A 728 23.96 -36.56 22.54
C PHE A 728 25.42 -36.45 22.12
N LEU A 729 26.36 -36.75 23.01
CA LEU A 729 27.80 -36.70 22.72
C LEU A 729 28.11 -37.49 21.44
N ASN A 730 28.92 -36.93 20.54
CA ASN A 730 29.25 -37.49 19.23
C ASN A 730 28.10 -37.55 18.19
N LYS A 731 26.93 -36.96 18.44
CA LYS A 731 25.95 -36.68 17.36
C LYS A 731 26.53 -35.64 16.41
N LYS A 732 26.55 -35.92 15.11
CA LYS A 732 26.99 -34.99 14.06
C LYS A 732 25.97 -33.86 13.87
N ILE A 733 26.43 -32.61 13.89
CA ILE A 733 25.59 -31.41 13.82
C ILE A 733 25.65 -30.79 12.42
N THR A 734 26.86 -30.54 11.93
CA THR A 734 27.07 -29.89 10.64
C THR A 734 28.43 -30.27 10.06
N ASN A 735 28.54 -30.29 8.73
CA ASN A 735 29.82 -30.37 8.04
C ASN A 735 30.16 -28.97 7.50
N VAL A 736 31.37 -28.50 7.79
CA VAL A 736 31.82 -27.14 7.53
C VAL A 736 33.02 -27.17 6.61
N ASP A 737 32.89 -26.55 5.45
CA ASP A 737 33.99 -26.38 4.51
C ASP A 737 34.94 -25.28 5.04
N LEU A 738 36.03 -25.67 5.69
CA LEU A 738 36.97 -24.73 6.33
C LEU A 738 37.68 -23.80 5.31
N GLU A 739 37.89 -24.25 4.07
CA GLU A 739 38.44 -23.37 3.02
C GLU A 739 37.45 -22.25 2.69
N LYS A 740 36.16 -22.56 2.59
CA LYS A 740 35.12 -21.53 2.40
C LYS A 740 34.90 -20.68 3.64
N LEU A 741 34.97 -21.28 4.83
CA LEU A 741 34.85 -20.56 6.10
C LEU A 741 35.99 -19.56 6.30
N SER A 742 37.21 -19.87 5.82
CA SER A 742 38.37 -18.95 5.89
C SER A 742 38.17 -17.60 5.19
N LYS A 743 37.10 -17.45 4.40
CA LYS A 743 36.69 -16.18 3.78
C LYS A 743 35.91 -15.26 4.73
N SER A 744 35.47 -15.74 5.90
CA SER A 744 34.93 -14.88 6.95
C SER A 744 36.07 -14.16 7.68
N LYS A 745 35.73 -13.22 8.59
CA LYS A 745 36.72 -12.46 9.36
C LYS A 745 37.68 -13.37 10.14
N SER A 746 37.19 -14.50 10.66
CA SER A 746 38.02 -15.52 11.32
C SER A 746 37.29 -16.86 11.40
N ILE A 747 38.03 -17.97 11.41
CA ILE A 747 37.49 -19.31 11.67
C ILE A 747 37.30 -19.61 13.17
N GLN A 748 37.73 -18.69 14.05
CA GLN A 748 37.51 -18.81 15.49
C GLN A 748 36.02 -19.02 15.78
N THR A 749 35.74 -20.04 16.58
CA THR A 749 34.38 -20.51 16.86
C THR A 749 34.13 -20.41 18.37
N PRO A 750 33.46 -19.33 18.84
CA PRO A 750 33.07 -19.21 20.24
C PRO A 750 32.07 -20.29 20.67
N ILE A 751 32.30 -20.83 21.86
CA ILE A 751 31.42 -21.75 22.57
C ILE A 751 31.17 -21.17 23.96
N VAL A 752 29.96 -20.65 24.17
CA VAL A 752 29.62 -19.85 25.36
C VAL A 752 28.28 -20.28 25.97
N VAL A 753 28.13 -20.08 27.27
CA VAL A 753 26.87 -20.28 27.99
C VAL A 753 26.10 -18.95 28.00
N CYS A 754 24.96 -18.89 27.30
CA CYS A 754 24.21 -17.64 27.11
C CYS A 754 23.58 -17.13 28.40
N ASP A 755 23.13 -18.06 29.26
CA ASP A 755 22.30 -17.77 30.44
C ASP A 755 23.10 -17.93 31.74
N MET A 756 24.29 -17.32 31.82
CA MET A 756 25.12 -17.37 33.03
C MET A 756 24.43 -16.64 34.19
N THR A 757 24.20 -17.34 35.30
CA THR A 757 23.71 -16.74 36.55
C THR A 757 24.88 -16.47 37.51
N LYS A 758 24.66 -15.65 38.55
CA LYS A 758 25.66 -15.40 39.61
C LYS A 758 26.07 -16.67 40.37
N GLU A 759 25.23 -17.70 40.36
CA GLU A 759 25.50 -19.00 40.95
C GLU A 759 26.35 -19.89 40.03
N MET A 760 26.51 -19.58 38.75
CA MET A 760 27.29 -20.39 37.82
C MET A 760 28.72 -19.86 37.69
N LYS A 761 29.70 -20.76 37.73
CA LYS A 761 31.11 -20.49 37.42
C LYS A 761 31.60 -21.44 36.35
N ILE A 762 32.43 -20.93 35.44
CA ILE A 762 33.11 -21.75 34.44
C ILE A 762 34.48 -22.15 34.98
N GLU A 763 34.70 -23.45 35.13
CA GLU A 763 36.00 -24.04 35.38
C GLU A 763 36.58 -24.54 34.04
N LEU A 764 37.66 -23.92 33.57
CA LEU A 764 38.36 -24.38 32.36
C LEU A 764 39.09 -25.69 32.64
N LEU A 765 38.81 -26.72 31.84
CA LEU A 765 39.45 -28.04 31.95
C LEU A 765 40.68 -28.17 31.03
N VAL A 766 40.95 -27.16 30.22
CA VAL A 766 42.05 -27.11 29.24
C VAL A 766 42.78 -25.78 29.35
N LYS A 767 44.07 -25.78 29.01
CA LYS A 767 44.89 -24.56 29.01
C LYS A 767 44.67 -23.76 27.72
N ASN A 768 44.88 -22.45 27.80
CA ASN A 768 44.91 -21.58 26.62
C ASN A 768 45.95 -22.09 25.60
N ASN A 769 45.61 -22.06 24.31
CA ASN A 769 46.40 -22.58 23.18
C ASN A 769 46.63 -24.11 23.17
N GLN A 770 45.91 -24.89 23.99
CA GLN A 770 46.02 -26.35 23.99
C GLN A 770 45.29 -26.97 22.78
N ASN A 771 45.94 -27.94 22.12
CA ASN A 771 45.30 -28.75 21.09
C ASN A 771 44.53 -29.91 21.73
N VAL A 772 43.26 -30.07 21.34
CA VAL A 772 42.38 -31.12 21.86
C VAL A 772 41.68 -31.85 20.73
N LYS A 773 41.34 -33.12 20.95
CA LYS A 773 40.57 -33.93 19.99
C LYS A 773 39.06 -33.69 20.19
N LYS A 774 38.28 -33.96 19.15
CA LYS A 774 36.81 -34.01 19.23
C LYS A 774 36.36 -34.85 20.44
N GLY A 775 35.40 -34.34 21.20
CA GLY A 775 34.83 -35.01 22.37
C GLY A 775 35.66 -34.84 23.64
N THR A 776 36.75 -34.06 23.62
CA THR A 776 37.48 -33.70 24.85
C THR A 776 36.68 -32.66 25.65
N PRO A 777 36.51 -32.82 26.97
CA PRO A 777 35.96 -31.77 27.84
C PRO A 777 36.78 -30.48 27.74
N ILE A 778 36.13 -29.34 27.47
CA ILE A 778 36.80 -28.04 27.37
C ILE A 778 36.62 -27.23 28.65
N TYR A 779 35.38 -27.14 29.15
CA TYR A 779 35.09 -26.48 30.40
C TYR A 779 33.89 -27.13 31.09
N LYS A 780 33.82 -26.93 32.40
CA LYS A 780 32.71 -27.37 33.26
C LYS A 780 32.00 -26.16 33.82
N VAL A 781 30.67 -26.20 33.79
CA VAL A 781 29.83 -25.22 34.47
C VAL A 781 29.51 -25.77 35.84
N ILE A 782 29.92 -25.04 36.87
CA ILE A 782 29.71 -25.40 38.28
C ILE A 782 28.66 -24.48 38.88
N TYR A 783 27.67 -25.07 39.53
CA TYR A 783 26.73 -24.35 40.37
C TYR A 783 27.35 -24.17 41.75
N SER A 784 27.45 -22.91 42.18
CA SER A 784 27.97 -22.43 43.46
C SER A 784 26.94 -22.58 44.56
#